data_AF-Q0V4C9-F1
#
_entry.id   AF-Q0V4C9-F1
#
_cell.length_a   1.000
_cell.length_b   1.000
_cell.length_c   1.000
_cell.angle_alpha   90.00
_cell.angle_beta   90.00
_cell.angle_gamma   90.00
#
_symmetry.space_group_name_H-M   'P 1'
#
loop_
_entity.id
_entity.type
_entity.pdbx_description
1 polymer ?
#
loop_
_entity_poly.entity_id
_entity_poly.type
_entity_poly.pdbx_seq_one_letter_code
_entity_poly.pdbx_strand_id
1 'polypeptide(L)'
;MGAVSTNAAKKIQIASRRIKAWHVSLTRTLNTQHLTASLAHVHPHAAPTCARELLMVRFSLQRISWRGVPGHTTQPCRRAASHWAAQRRQRAEGPALETLTAKWQPHWDKLEPQWNQLRNNDKGRIYVLPMFPYPSGTMHLGHLRVYTISDVLARFKHMQGYNVLHPIGWDAFGLPAENAAIERGIHPEKWTLQNIESMKAQIKVMGGRWDWDARIFLMLHQRGLAYQAESLVNYDPVDKTVLANEQVDANGCSWRSGAKVDKLMLKQWFLKIKEYQEPLLSDLAALAHNGRWPEKVLAMQRNWIGRSQGATIGFDVHSTATGERHDAIDVFTTRADTLFGVQYIALSCKHPIVQHEALGDARLRTFIDNAKHLSPDSKEGYLLQHTTARNPIAERVSGVESNVPVYVAPYVLDDYGSGAVMGVPGHDTRDHAFWRANAGNKPIRVVVGMQPGSASSPLIPESDHDKPVTDKGYIVADIDGFNGLSSDEAMHKVVAALQESGKRASITENWRLRDWLISRQRYWVKLPNLPDTFFDGRKGNPLAEDPHWKKTDCPKCGAAAERETDTMDTFMDSSWYFFRFLDPKNENALLDPHKANKGMPVDLYVGGVEHAILHLLYARFISKFLASTATWPEGTRVNGEPFRQLITQGMVHGETFTNPENGRFLRPDELDLTVPSAPCIKANGLQPHRSYEKMSKSKYNGVDPGATIAMYGVDATRAHMLFQAPVGDVLEWDAKKITGVQRWLQRILRLSTISWVPEDNLSRFEIPEHADMTLYEILKTLAQREVLEPSRSSNKPTGSQAGREMLALLTAEDRKLWIKTQQIIASVKLSYSETYSLNTIVSDLMTLTNTIHDSPQCSAVSSYLKWHSMAHLIRMTAPIAPGVAEEAWHLLNGSSGPRTADDPRVSRLTTVFAAGFPLADFDIIPRLTRTTKCVVQIDGKRKFDVEIEKGFDGQVSKDCDSKSRWVLEQIIRSDQGQEWLHKKTGKIWGLSATKEPHARFEFVPSDWNVIIVNDGKLCNLVSPKKKKTHKCEHVHGVRDRNESAAVSPGVHELGETALNQDSDERKTVASNKNMARGLEEDNRPSKEKAASSQKLKDVTGAEQSERFTAPETTIKNNALLLSSMAASVLPVQEVHDRVNALMATLPNYLRPHYVPPQVLSNN
;
A
#
# COMPACT_ATOMS: atom_id res chain seq x y z
N MET A 1 30.69 47.87 27.78
CA MET A 1 31.68 47.71 26.69
C MET A 1 30.88 47.13 25.52
N GLY A 2 30.66 47.73 24.36
CA GLY A 2 31.33 48.81 23.61
C GLY A 2 31.87 48.21 22.29
N ALA A 3 31.81 48.82 21.09
CA ALA A 3 31.01 49.88 20.44
C ALA A 3 31.68 50.15 19.06
N VAL A 4 30.96 50.75 18.07
CA VAL A 4 31.45 51.16 16.71
C VAL A 4 31.81 49.97 15.78
N SER A 5 31.64 49.94 14.44
CA SER A 5 31.05 50.79 13.38
C SER A 5 30.18 49.88 12.47
N THR A 6 29.12 50.22 11.72
CA THR A 6 28.47 51.42 11.13
C THR A 6 28.80 51.84 9.68
N ASN A 7 27.75 51.86 8.84
CA ASN A 7 27.50 52.62 7.59
C ASN A 7 28.21 52.30 6.25
N ALA A 8 27.37 51.99 5.25
CA ALA A 8 27.36 52.68 3.95
C ALA A 8 25.93 52.68 3.34
N ALA A 9 25.31 53.86 3.18
CA ALA A 9 23.99 54.01 2.54
C ALA A 9 23.95 55.26 1.64
N LYS A 10 23.37 55.14 0.43
CA LYS A 10 23.07 56.15 -0.63
C LYS A 10 22.34 55.37 -1.76
N LYS A 11 21.30 55.82 -2.48
CA LYS A 11 20.48 57.06 -2.57
C LYS A 11 19.05 56.70 -3.09
N ILE A 12 17.93 57.25 -2.55
CA ILE A 12 17.11 58.41 -3.03
C ILE A 12 16.30 58.11 -4.33
N GLN A 13 15.03 58.49 -4.57
CA GLN A 13 14.05 59.53 -4.11
C GLN A 13 12.64 58.87 -3.91
N ILE A 14 11.55 59.36 -3.25
CA ILE A 14 10.98 60.68 -2.84
C ILE A 14 10.30 61.44 -4.01
N ALA A 15 9.07 61.99 -3.98
CA ALA A 15 8.15 62.47 -2.90
C ALA A 15 6.68 61.97 -3.11
N SER A 16 5.60 62.30 -2.36
CA SER A 16 5.15 63.56 -1.68
C SER A 16 3.81 63.30 -0.89
N ARG A 17 3.32 64.02 0.15
CA ARG A 17 3.79 64.97 1.20
C ARG A 17 2.65 65.20 2.25
N ARG A 18 2.92 65.04 3.57
CA ARG A 18 2.33 65.80 4.74
C ARG A 18 0.82 65.63 5.11
N ILE A 19 0.30 66.09 6.29
CA ILE A 19 0.66 65.98 7.75
C ILE A 19 -0.30 66.85 8.60
N LYS A 20 -0.82 66.36 9.75
CA LYS A 20 -1.23 67.07 11.02
C LYS A 20 -2.02 66.13 11.97
N ALA A 21 -2.28 66.42 13.25
CA ALA A 21 -1.36 66.56 14.41
C ALA A 21 -2.11 66.69 15.78
N TRP A 22 -1.52 66.18 16.87
CA TRP A 22 -1.72 66.52 18.31
C TRP A 22 -2.86 65.85 19.14
N HIS A 23 -2.95 66.21 20.45
CA HIS A 23 -3.13 65.26 21.60
C HIS A 23 -3.86 65.91 22.83
N VAL A 24 -3.88 65.22 24.00
CA VAL A 24 -4.37 65.64 25.37
C VAL A 24 -5.87 65.35 25.70
N SER A 25 -6.35 65.04 26.94
CA SER A 25 -5.87 64.23 28.10
C SER A 25 -6.94 64.14 29.26
N LEU A 26 -6.66 63.35 30.31
CA LEU A 26 -7.21 63.32 31.71
C LEU A 26 -8.64 62.79 32.09
N THR A 27 -8.66 61.55 32.62
CA THR A 27 -9.08 61.05 33.98
C THR A 27 -10.43 61.34 34.72
N ARG A 28 -10.89 60.30 35.47
CA ARG A 28 -11.89 60.21 36.59
C ARG A 28 -13.38 60.17 36.17
N THR A 29 -14.32 59.54 36.90
CA THR A 29 -14.38 59.12 38.34
C THR A 29 -15.05 57.73 38.54
N LEU A 30 -15.06 57.19 39.78
CA LEU A 30 -15.58 55.86 40.17
C LEU A 30 -17.08 55.85 40.58
N ASN A 31 -17.73 54.68 40.44
CA ASN A 31 -18.47 53.90 41.48
C ASN A 31 -19.38 52.85 40.81
N THR A 32 -19.33 51.53 41.07
CA THR A 32 -19.54 50.70 42.29
C THR A 32 -21.02 50.52 42.72
N GLN A 33 -21.58 49.35 42.38
CA GLN A 33 -22.44 48.43 43.17
C GLN A 33 -22.89 47.28 42.23
N HIS A 34 -22.75 45.98 42.55
CA HIS A 34 -23.52 45.15 43.50
C HIS A 34 -25.01 44.98 43.06
N LEU A 35 -25.65 43.79 43.10
CA LEU A 35 -25.35 42.49 43.74
C LEU A 35 -26.15 41.33 43.06
N THR A 36 -25.75 40.06 43.27
CA THR A 36 -26.56 38.78 43.17
C THR A 36 -27.27 38.43 41.85
N ALA A 37 -27.13 37.21 41.28
CA ALA A 37 -27.69 35.90 41.69
C ALA A 37 -29.23 35.77 41.46
N SER A 38 -29.82 34.60 41.17
CA SER A 38 -29.29 33.23 41.27
C SER A 38 -29.95 32.22 40.29
N LEU A 39 -29.19 31.16 40.00
CA LEU A 39 -29.49 29.73 39.70
C LEU A 39 -30.90 29.21 39.31
N ALA A 40 -30.84 28.02 38.66
CA ALA A 40 -31.88 26.97 38.52
C ALA A 40 -33.07 27.26 37.58
N HIS A 41 -33.70 26.28 36.90
CA HIS A 41 -33.28 24.99 36.29
C HIS A 41 -34.50 24.44 35.49
N VAL A 42 -34.45 23.18 35.02
CA VAL A 42 -35.60 22.34 34.58
C VAL A 42 -36.16 22.56 33.14
N HIS A 43 -35.83 21.58 32.29
CA HIS A 43 -36.48 21.16 31.02
C HIS A 43 -37.79 20.35 31.30
N PRO A 44 -38.57 19.81 30.32
CA PRO A 44 -38.61 20.01 28.85
C PRO A 44 -40.04 20.13 28.22
N HIS A 45 -40.08 20.13 26.87
CA HIS A 45 -41.14 19.56 26.00
C HIS A 45 -42.44 20.34 25.64
N ALA A 46 -43.04 19.84 24.55
CA ALA A 46 -44.31 20.18 23.89
C ALA A 46 -44.44 21.57 23.22
N ALA A 47 -44.47 21.56 21.88
CA ALA A 47 -45.14 22.60 21.09
C ALA A 47 -46.67 22.34 21.08
N PRO A 48 -47.50 23.33 20.72
CA PRO A 48 -48.03 23.25 19.35
C PRO A 48 -48.26 24.60 18.61
N THR A 49 -48.10 24.54 17.29
CA THR A 49 -48.83 25.23 16.21
C THR A 49 -49.34 26.69 16.33
N CYS A 50 -49.06 27.43 15.24
CA CYS A 50 -49.96 28.37 14.53
C CYS A 50 -49.82 29.88 14.76
N ALA A 51 -50.48 30.62 13.86
CA ALA A 51 -50.65 32.08 13.73
C ALA A 51 -49.40 32.93 13.40
N ARG A 52 -49.50 33.66 12.27
CA ARG A 52 -48.76 34.91 12.02
C ARG A 52 -49.46 36.04 12.78
N GLU A 53 -48.72 37.05 13.22
CA GLU A 53 -48.88 38.40 12.62
C GLU A 53 -47.66 39.30 12.83
N LEU A 54 -47.61 40.41 12.09
CA LEU A 54 -46.58 41.44 12.20
C LEU A 54 -47.19 42.72 12.76
N LEU A 55 -46.45 43.41 13.64
CA LEU A 55 -46.60 44.85 13.82
C LEU A 55 -45.25 45.55 13.71
N MET A 56 -45.20 46.65 12.95
CA MET A 56 -44.03 47.53 12.91
C MET A 56 -44.10 48.59 14.00
N VAL A 57 -42.95 48.97 14.55
CA VAL A 57 -42.72 50.35 15.01
C VAL A 57 -41.49 50.88 14.30
N ARG A 58 -41.57 52.11 13.78
CA ARG A 58 -40.46 52.82 13.12
C ARG A 58 -39.84 53.80 14.11
N PHE A 59 -38.56 54.10 13.93
CA PHE A 59 -38.03 55.43 14.24
C PHE A 59 -37.34 56.04 13.00
N SER A 60 -37.31 57.36 12.97
CA SER A 60 -37.02 58.18 11.78
C SER A 60 -35.80 59.07 11.99
N LEU A 61 -35.08 59.37 10.90
CA LEU A 61 -34.26 60.59 10.79
C LEU A 61 -34.50 61.29 9.44
N GLN A 62 -34.20 62.59 9.40
CA GLN A 62 -34.76 63.54 8.44
C GLN A 62 -33.90 63.75 7.19
N ARG A 63 -34.50 64.39 6.17
CA ARG A 63 -33.80 64.93 4.98
C ARG A 63 -33.36 66.37 5.23
N ILE A 64 -32.27 66.76 4.58
CA ILE A 64 -32.01 68.15 4.14
C ILE A 64 -31.87 68.13 2.61
N SER A 65 -32.24 69.23 1.94
CA SER A 65 -32.42 69.29 0.48
C SER A 65 -31.79 70.53 -0.15
N TRP A 66 -31.32 70.41 -1.40
CA TRP A 66 -31.02 71.53 -2.29
C TRP A 66 -31.61 71.31 -3.70
N ARG A 67 -31.83 72.40 -4.45
CA ARG A 67 -32.44 72.45 -5.80
C ARG A 67 -31.34 72.67 -6.86
N GLY A 68 -31.50 72.36 -8.16
CA GLY A 68 -32.60 71.71 -8.89
C GLY A 68 -32.46 71.86 -10.43
N VAL A 69 -33.51 71.50 -11.18
CA VAL A 69 -33.71 71.69 -12.66
C VAL A 69 -32.75 70.88 -13.60
N PRO A 70 -33.06 70.68 -14.91
CA PRO A 70 -33.59 69.37 -15.32
C PRO A 70 -32.82 68.63 -16.46
N GLY A 71 -33.08 67.33 -16.59
CA GLY A 71 -32.70 66.52 -17.76
C GLY A 71 -33.58 65.26 -17.87
N HIS A 72 -34.12 64.98 -19.06
CA HIS A 72 -35.06 63.87 -19.27
C HIS A 72 -34.40 62.51 -19.06
N THR A 73 -35.00 61.67 -18.21
CA THR A 73 -34.68 60.23 -18.12
C THR A 73 -35.96 59.42 -17.91
N THR A 74 -36.07 58.29 -18.61
CA THR A 74 -37.21 57.36 -18.53
C THR A 74 -37.18 56.54 -17.24
N GLN A 75 -38.35 56.13 -16.74
CA GLN A 75 -38.46 55.35 -15.50
C GLN A 75 -38.02 53.89 -15.68
N PRO A 76 -37.07 53.36 -14.88
CA PRO A 76 -36.84 51.92 -14.76
C PRO A 76 -37.73 51.33 -13.65
N CYS A 77 -38.47 50.27 -13.95
CA CYS A 77 -39.43 49.66 -13.01
C CYS A 77 -38.73 48.92 -11.85
N ARG A 78 -38.46 49.64 -10.75
CA ARG A 78 -37.69 49.13 -9.59
C ARG A 78 -38.36 48.03 -8.73
N ARG A 79 -39.59 47.58 -9.02
CA ARG A 79 -40.29 46.56 -8.20
C ARG A 79 -40.11 45.11 -8.66
N ALA A 80 -39.69 44.84 -9.90
CA ALA A 80 -39.38 43.48 -10.34
C ALA A 80 -37.99 43.00 -9.87
N ALA A 81 -37.00 43.91 -9.87
CA ALA A 81 -35.59 43.58 -9.68
C ALA A 81 -35.26 42.96 -8.30
N SER A 82 -36.00 43.28 -7.24
CA SER A 82 -35.74 42.75 -5.89
C SER A 82 -36.07 41.26 -5.76
N HIS A 83 -37.21 40.82 -6.31
CA HIS A 83 -37.59 39.40 -6.31
C HIS A 83 -36.63 38.55 -7.16
N TRP A 84 -36.24 39.07 -8.33
CA TRP A 84 -35.28 38.42 -9.22
C TRP A 84 -33.87 38.36 -8.61
N ALA A 85 -33.45 39.39 -7.86
CA ALA A 85 -32.18 39.38 -7.12
C ALA A 85 -32.20 38.38 -5.94
N ALA A 86 -33.33 38.25 -5.23
CA ALA A 86 -33.49 37.25 -4.17
C ALA A 86 -33.43 35.81 -4.73
N GLN A 87 -34.14 35.53 -5.83
CA GLN A 87 -34.06 34.22 -6.50
C GLN A 87 -32.67 33.95 -7.10
N ARG A 88 -31.95 34.98 -7.61
CA ARG A 88 -30.54 34.81 -8.02
C ARG A 88 -29.61 34.50 -6.85
N ARG A 89 -29.83 35.05 -5.65
CA ARG A 89 -29.06 34.66 -4.45
C ARG A 89 -29.35 33.23 -4.03
N GLN A 90 -30.63 32.83 -3.95
CA GLN A 90 -31.01 31.44 -3.65
C GLN A 90 -30.58 30.43 -4.73
N ARG A 91 -30.28 30.86 -5.96
CA ARG A 91 -29.67 30.02 -7.01
C ARG A 91 -28.13 30.10 -7.07
N ALA A 92 -27.48 30.98 -6.31
CA ALA A 92 -26.03 31.12 -6.30
C ALA A 92 -25.35 30.18 -5.28
N GLU A 93 -26.05 29.85 -4.20
CA GLU A 93 -25.64 28.86 -3.21
C GLU A 93 -26.19 27.49 -3.63
N GLY A 94 -25.30 26.59 -4.06
CA GLY A 94 -25.63 25.20 -4.39
C GLY A 94 -25.96 24.38 -3.13
N PRO A 95 -26.50 23.15 -3.28
CA PRO A 95 -26.89 22.34 -2.12
C PRO A 95 -25.67 22.07 -1.21
N ALA A 96 -25.88 22.23 0.09
CA ALA A 96 -24.84 22.12 1.11
C ALA A 96 -24.32 20.68 1.22
N LEU A 97 -22.99 20.47 1.18
CA LEU A 97 -22.38 19.14 1.03
C LEU A 97 -22.71 18.20 2.19
N GLU A 98 -22.75 18.76 3.39
CA GLU A 98 -23.10 18.14 4.66
C GLU A 98 -24.54 17.59 4.69
N THR A 99 -25.44 18.09 3.84
CA THR A 99 -26.83 17.61 3.75
C THR A 99 -27.03 16.47 2.73
N LEU A 100 -26.09 16.27 1.80
CA LEU A 100 -26.29 15.36 0.66
C LEU A 100 -26.40 13.88 1.09
N THR A 101 -25.63 13.44 2.09
CA THR A 101 -25.74 12.06 2.60
C THR A 101 -27.10 11.83 3.25
N ALA A 102 -27.62 12.78 4.03
CA ALA A 102 -28.95 12.66 4.64
C ALA A 102 -30.08 12.65 3.60
N LYS A 103 -29.89 13.30 2.45
CA LYS A 103 -30.81 13.26 1.30
C LYS A 103 -30.78 11.90 0.58
N TRP A 104 -29.59 11.36 0.30
CA TRP A 104 -29.42 10.22 -0.61
C TRP A 104 -29.32 8.85 0.08
N GLN A 105 -28.94 8.76 1.35
CA GLN A 105 -28.90 7.48 2.08
C GLN A 105 -30.27 6.75 2.03
N PRO A 106 -31.43 7.38 2.31
CA PRO A 106 -32.73 6.71 2.24
C PRO A 106 -33.19 6.32 0.83
N HIS A 107 -32.45 6.71 -0.22
CA HIS A 107 -32.61 6.21 -1.58
C HIS A 107 -31.74 4.96 -1.78
N TRP A 108 -30.45 5.01 -1.44
CA TRP A 108 -29.55 3.85 -1.55
C TRP A 108 -29.97 2.68 -0.65
N ASP A 109 -30.47 2.93 0.56
CA ASP A 109 -31.00 1.91 1.47
C ASP A 109 -32.17 1.11 0.83
N LYS A 110 -32.97 1.76 -0.02
CA LYS A 110 -34.05 1.09 -0.78
C LYS A 110 -33.55 0.33 -2.00
N LEU A 111 -32.37 0.67 -2.50
CA LEU A 111 -31.71 -0.03 -3.60
C LEU A 111 -30.83 -1.19 -3.11
N GLU A 112 -30.40 -1.22 -1.85
CA GLU A 112 -29.52 -2.26 -1.28
C GLU A 112 -29.96 -3.70 -1.64
N PRO A 113 -31.24 -4.13 -1.47
CA PRO A 113 -31.65 -5.51 -1.75
C PRO A 113 -31.54 -5.89 -3.24
N GLN A 114 -31.54 -4.90 -4.12
CA GLN A 114 -31.45 -5.05 -5.59
C GLN A 114 -30.17 -4.42 -6.15
N TRP A 115 -29.17 -4.12 -5.32
CA TRP A 115 -28.00 -3.33 -5.72
C TRP A 115 -27.23 -3.97 -6.88
N ASN A 116 -26.95 -5.26 -6.76
CA ASN A 116 -26.30 -6.06 -7.81
C ASN A 116 -27.23 -6.45 -8.98
N GLN A 117 -28.46 -5.92 -9.02
CA GLN A 117 -29.42 -6.01 -10.13
C GLN A 117 -29.55 -4.68 -10.90
N LEU A 118 -29.01 -3.57 -10.38
CA LEU A 118 -29.03 -2.25 -11.02
C LEU A 118 -28.28 -2.20 -12.38
N ARG A 119 -27.46 -3.22 -12.67
CA ARG A 119 -26.70 -3.41 -13.91
C ARG A 119 -26.65 -4.88 -14.26
N ASN A 120 -26.55 -5.19 -15.55
CA ASN A 120 -26.28 -6.55 -16.01
C ASN A 120 -24.89 -7.01 -15.50
N ASN A 121 -24.85 -8.16 -14.85
CA ASN A 121 -23.64 -8.77 -14.32
C ASN A 121 -22.86 -9.51 -15.43
N ASP A 122 -22.01 -8.79 -16.15
CA ASP A 122 -21.18 -9.34 -17.23
C ASP A 122 -19.74 -9.67 -16.80
N LYS A 123 -19.31 -9.25 -15.60
CA LYS A 123 -17.96 -9.54 -15.05
C LYS A 123 -17.92 -10.65 -14.00
N GLY A 124 -19.08 -11.14 -13.58
CA GLY A 124 -19.19 -12.14 -12.51
C GLY A 124 -19.05 -11.54 -11.12
N ARG A 125 -18.73 -12.39 -10.14
CA ARG A 125 -18.61 -12.01 -8.73
C ARG A 125 -17.25 -11.39 -8.38
N ILE A 126 -17.24 -10.45 -7.44
CA ILE A 126 -16.01 -10.01 -6.77
C ILE A 126 -16.25 -9.80 -5.26
N TYR A 127 -15.32 -10.26 -4.44
CA TYR A 127 -15.36 -10.11 -2.99
C TYR A 127 -14.33 -9.06 -2.55
N VAL A 128 -14.83 -7.88 -2.17
CA VAL A 128 -14.05 -6.78 -1.61
C VAL A 128 -14.24 -6.79 -0.10
N LEU A 129 -13.17 -6.72 0.68
CA LEU A 129 -13.26 -6.87 2.14
C LEU A 129 -12.24 -5.94 2.85
N PRO A 130 -12.67 -5.11 3.80
CA PRO A 130 -11.77 -4.44 4.73
C PRO A 130 -11.49 -5.29 5.98
N MET A 131 -10.36 -5.06 6.63
CA MET A 131 -10.12 -5.55 8.00
C MET A 131 -11.19 -4.98 8.96
N PHE A 132 -11.95 -5.87 9.60
CA PHE A 132 -12.98 -5.49 10.57
C PHE A 132 -12.39 -4.83 11.85
N PRO A 133 -13.11 -3.88 12.48
CA PRO A 133 -12.62 -3.15 13.67
C PRO A 133 -12.90 -3.86 15.00
N TYR A 134 -12.00 -3.67 15.96
CA TYR A 134 -12.24 -3.95 17.39
C TYR A 134 -13.22 -2.93 18.01
N PRO A 135 -14.32 -3.35 18.67
CA PRO A 135 -15.29 -2.46 19.31
C PRO A 135 -14.80 -1.94 20.67
N SER A 136 -13.60 -1.35 20.69
CA SER A 136 -12.90 -0.87 21.89
C SER A 136 -13.23 0.57 22.31
N GLY A 137 -14.15 1.25 21.59
CA GLY A 137 -14.57 2.63 21.82
C GLY A 137 -14.95 3.32 20.50
N THR A 138 -14.90 4.65 20.44
CA THR A 138 -15.19 5.41 19.21
C THR A 138 -14.15 5.19 18.10
N MET A 139 -14.59 5.31 16.84
CA MET A 139 -13.67 5.34 15.69
C MET A 139 -12.85 6.63 15.64
N HIS A 140 -11.71 6.56 14.93
CA HIS A 140 -10.84 7.68 14.55
C HIS A 140 -10.60 7.64 13.03
N LEU A 141 -10.10 8.72 12.43
CA LEU A 141 -9.92 8.81 10.96
C LEU A 141 -9.09 7.67 10.34
N GLY A 142 -8.14 7.05 11.08
CA GLY A 142 -7.45 5.83 10.65
C GLY A 142 -8.35 4.63 10.32
N HIS A 143 -9.53 4.51 10.95
CA HIS A 143 -10.56 3.52 10.62
C HIS A 143 -11.31 3.94 9.35
N LEU A 144 -11.73 5.21 9.28
CA LEU A 144 -12.43 5.76 8.11
C LEU A 144 -11.61 5.61 6.82
N ARG A 145 -10.26 5.67 6.89
CA ARG A 145 -9.39 5.46 5.73
C ARG A 145 -9.53 4.05 5.14
N VAL A 146 -9.49 2.99 5.95
CA VAL A 146 -9.69 1.60 5.50
C VAL A 146 -11.04 1.44 4.81
N TYR A 147 -12.12 1.89 5.48
CA TYR A 147 -13.48 1.69 4.98
C TYR A 147 -13.79 2.56 3.77
N THR A 148 -13.23 3.77 3.69
CA THR A 148 -13.32 4.62 2.48
C THR A 148 -12.60 3.96 1.30
N ILE A 149 -11.37 3.48 1.46
CA ILE A 149 -10.64 2.78 0.37
C ILE A 149 -11.45 1.56 -0.11
N SER A 150 -11.98 0.78 0.82
CA SER A 150 -12.73 -0.45 0.52
C SER A 150 -14.06 -0.16 -0.20
N ASP A 151 -14.87 0.78 0.31
CA ASP A 151 -16.15 1.20 -0.28
C ASP A 151 -15.97 1.87 -1.67
N VAL A 152 -14.91 2.67 -1.85
CA VAL A 152 -14.53 3.23 -3.15
C VAL A 152 -14.28 2.12 -4.18
N LEU A 153 -13.50 1.10 -3.81
CA LEU A 153 -13.19 -0.01 -4.71
C LEU A 153 -14.43 -0.90 -4.95
N ALA A 154 -15.27 -1.12 -3.95
CA ALA A 154 -16.55 -1.82 -4.10
C ALA A 154 -17.49 -1.11 -5.08
N ARG A 155 -17.70 0.21 -4.92
CA ARG A 155 -18.51 1.04 -5.83
C ARG A 155 -17.94 1.04 -7.26
N PHE A 156 -16.64 1.21 -7.40
CA PHE A 156 -15.97 1.12 -8.70
C PHE A 156 -16.24 -0.22 -9.39
N LYS A 157 -16.13 -1.34 -8.66
CA LYS A 157 -16.34 -2.68 -9.21
C LYS A 157 -17.79 -2.98 -9.57
N HIS A 158 -18.74 -2.51 -8.77
CA HIS A 158 -20.16 -2.56 -9.12
C HIS A 158 -20.44 -1.80 -10.41
N MET A 159 -19.90 -0.59 -10.54
CA MET A 159 -20.00 0.23 -11.75
C MET A 159 -19.30 -0.41 -12.97
N GLN A 160 -18.27 -1.26 -12.77
CA GLN A 160 -17.63 -2.06 -13.82
C GLN A 160 -18.48 -3.27 -14.31
N GLY A 161 -19.59 -3.62 -13.65
CA GLY A 161 -20.43 -4.77 -14.01
C GLY A 161 -20.18 -6.04 -13.20
N TYR A 162 -19.49 -5.95 -12.05
CA TYR A 162 -19.36 -7.07 -11.11
C TYR A 162 -20.55 -7.13 -10.14
N ASN A 163 -20.99 -8.34 -9.79
CA ASN A 163 -21.76 -8.61 -8.58
C ASN A 163 -20.83 -8.52 -7.36
N VAL A 164 -20.95 -7.47 -6.56
CA VAL A 164 -20.04 -7.17 -5.46
C VAL A 164 -20.56 -7.71 -4.14
N LEU A 165 -19.72 -8.48 -3.44
CA LEU A 165 -19.83 -8.78 -2.02
C LEU A 165 -18.88 -7.84 -1.27
N HIS A 166 -19.44 -6.96 -0.43
CA HIS A 166 -18.69 -6.00 0.40
C HIS A 166 -19.24 -5.95 1.84
N PRO A 167 -18.85 -6.91 2.70
CA PRO A 167 -19.29 -6.98 4.09
C PRO A 167 -18.34 -6.23 5.04
N ILE A 168 -18.84 -5.97 6.25
CA ILE A 168 -18.09 -5.49 7.43
C ILE A 168 -18.40 -6.41 8.62
N GLY A 169 -17.78 -6.20 9.78
CA GLY A 169 -17.98 -6.98 11.01
C GLY A 169 -17.51 -6.24 12.26
N TRP A 170 -17.36 -6.96 13.39
CA TRP A 170 -16.62 -6.50 14.58
C TRP A 170 -15.73 -7.63 15.08
N ASP A 171 -14.48 -7.36 15.44
CA ASP A 171 -13.60 -8.29 16.16
C ASP A 171 -13.85 -8.12 17.66
N ALA A 172 -14.89 -8.80 18.17
CA ALA A 172 -15.59 -8.38 19.40
C ALA A 172 -15.04 -8.96 20.71
N PHE A 173 -14.14 -9.94 20.65
CA PHE A 173 -13.65 -10.68 21.81
C PHE A 173 -12.23 -10.30 22.23
N GLY A 174 -11.73 -10.98 23.27
CA GLY A 174 -10.40 -10.80 23.82
C GLY A 174 -10.13 -9.45 24.50
N LEU A 175 -8.84 -9.23 24.78
CA LEU A 175 -8.34 -8.13 25.61
C LEU A 175 -8.87 -6.73 25.22
N PRO A 176 -8.93 -6.32 23.92
CA PRO A 176 -9.21 -4.93 23.53
C PRO A 176 -10.51 -4.38 24.13
N ALA A 177 -11.60 -5.14 24.07
CA ALA A 177 -12.89 -4.76 24.63
C ALA A 177 -12.91 -4.89 26.17
N GLU A 178 -12.36 -5.98 26.70
CA GLU A 178 -12.43 -6.33 28.13
C GLU A 178 -11.74 -5.28 29.03
N ASN A 179 -10.46 -4.93 28.79
CA ASN A 179 -9.80 -3.92 29.65
C ASN A 179 -10.48 -2.55 29.53
N ALA A 180 -11.04 -2.21 28.36
CA ALA A 180 -11.73 -0.94 28.16
C ALA A 180 -13.07 -0.88 28.93
N ALA A 181 -13.68 -2.04 29.22
CA ALA A 181 -14.83 -2.14 30.12
C ALA A 181 -14.39 -2.05 31.60
N ILE A 182 -13.31 -2.77 31.96
CA ILE A 182 -12.71 -2.77 33.31
C ILE A 182 -12.23 -1.37 33.72
N GLU A 183 -11.58 -0.61 32.83
CA GLU A 183 -11.19 0.80 33.03
C GLU A 183 -12.35 1.71 33.45
N ARG A 184 -13.60 1.31 33.15
CA ARG A 184 -14.79 2.16 33.25
C ARG A 184 -15.82 1.63 34.25
N GLY A 185 -15.58 0.48 34.86
CA GLY A 185 -16.54 -0.16 35.78
C GLY A 185 -17.84 -0.59 35.08
N ILE A 186 -17.74 -1.08 33.84
CA ILE A 186 -18.90 -1.52 33.03
C ILE A 186 -18.70 -3.00 32.67
N HIS A 187 -19.76 -3.82 32.74
CA HIS A 187 -19.70 -5.20 32.28
C HIS A 187 -19.28 -5.29 30.79
N PRO A 188 -18.31 -6.14 30.39
CA PRO A 188 -17.78 -6.12 29.02
C PRO A 188 -18.82 -6.40 27.94
N GLU A 189 -19.87 -7.18 28.21
CA GLU A 189 -20.95 -7.37 27.23
C GLU A 189 -21.72 -6.06 27.00
N LYS A 190 -22.04 -5.34 28.07
CA LYS A 190 -22.75 -4.06 28.00
C LYS A 190 -21.90 -3.00 27.30
N TRP A 191 -20.60 -2.93 27.62
CA TRP A 191 -19.63 -2.07 26.95
C TRP A 191 -19.44 -2.44 25.47
N THR A 192 -19.31 -3.73 25.16
CA THR A 192 -19.13 -4.23 23.79
C THR A 192 -20.39 -4.01 22.97
N LEU A 193 -21.59 -4.26 23.50
CA LEU A 193 -22.85 -3.97 22.82
C LEU A 193 -23.08 -2.46 22.65
N GLN A 194 -22.72 -1.62 23.63
CA GLN A 194 -22.79 -0.16 23.51
C GLN A 194 -21.79 0.40 22.50
N ASN A 195 -20.57 -0.12 22.45
CA ASN A 195 -19.59 0.23 21.41
C ASN A 195 -20.00 -0.32 20.05
N ILE A 196 -20.52 -1.55 19.99
CA ILE A 196 -21.11 -2.11 18.77
C ILE A 196 -22.26 -1.22 18.32
N GLU A 197 -23.16 -0.72 19.17
CA GLU A 197 -24.25 0.16 18.73
C GLU A 197 -23.79 1.59 18.41
N SER A 198 -22.79 2.12 19.08
CA SER A 198 -22.21 3.45 18.80
C SER A 198 -21.39 3.45 17.52
N MET A 199 -20.48 2.49 17.37
CA MET A 199 -19.74 2.29 16.13
C MET A 199 -20.65 1.78 15.02
N LYS A 200 -21.71 1.00 15.28
CA LYS A 200 -22.77 0.68 14.30
C LYS A 200 -23.72 1.85 14.07
N ALA A 201 -23.70 2.93 14.82
CA ALA A 201 -24.32 4.19 14.39
C ALA A 201 -23.42 4.87 13.36
N GLN A 202 -22.12 4.99 13.66
CA GLN A 202 -21.10 5.49 12.73
C GLN A 202 -20.96 4.63 11.44
N ILE A 203 -21.17 3.31 11.56
CA ILE A 203 -21.19 2.28 10.50
C ILE A 203 -22.64 1.92 10.11
N LYS A 204 -23.71 2.59 10.59
CA LYS A 204 -25.08 2.34 10.04
C LYS A 204 -25.30 3.00 8.69
N VAL A 205 -24.42 3.94 8.35
CA VAL A 205 -24.14 4.40 6.98
C VAL A 205 -23.58 3.23 6.11
N MET A 206 -23.24 2.07 6.70
CA MET A 206 -22.47 0.95 6.10
C MET A 206 -22.83 -0.50 6.59
N GLY A 207 -23.91 -0.74 7.37
CA GLY A 207 -24.61 -2.04 7.63
C GLY A 207 -23.94 -3.23 8.41
N GLY A 208 -24.67 -3.93 9.32
CA GLY A 208 -24.31 -5.31 9.77
C GLY A 208 -24.64 -5.77 11.23
N ARG A 209 -24.70 -7.09 11.53
CA ARG A 209 -24.80 -7.76 12.88
C ARG A 209 -24.46 -9.29 12.76
N TRP A 210 -23.95 -9.96 13.81
CA TRP A 210 -23.42 -11.37 13.77
C TRP A 210 -23.62 -12.14 15.09
N ASP A 211 -23.41 -13.46 15.06
CA ASP A 211 -23.30 -14.41 16.19
C ASP A 211 -22.32 -15.57 15.82
N TRP A 212 -21.88 -16.39 16.80
CA TRP A 212 -20.59 -17.13 16.74
C TRP A 212 -20.68 -18.67 16.83
N ASP A 213 -19.63 -19.38 16.37
CA ASP A 213 -19.49 -20.86 16.42
C ASP A 213 -18.01 -21.28 16.63
N ALA A 214 -17.78 -22.37 17.37
CA ALA A 214 -16.46 -22.81 17.87
C ALA A 214 -15.88 -24.06 17.16
N ARG A 215 -16.53 -24.59 16.12
CA ARG A 215 -16.18 -25.90 15.50
C ARG A 215 -14.75 -26.06 14.98
N ILE A 216 -14.07 -24.99 14.55
CA ILE A 216 -12.72 -25.07 13.93
C ILE A 216 -11.71 -25.74 14.88
N PHE A 217 -11.72 -25.38 16.16
CA PHE A 217 -10.79 -25.95 17.14
C PHE A 217 -10.95 -27.48 17.28
N LEU A 218 -12.20 -27.98 17.25
CA LEU A 218 -12.48 -29.41 17.30
C LEU A 218 -11.97 -30.13 16.05
N MET A 219 -12.09 -29.51 14.86
CA MET A 219 -11.53 -30.05 13.61
C MET A 219 -10.00 -30.10 13.63
N LEU A 220 -9.33 -29.09 14.20
CA LEU A 220 -7.87 -29.07 14.39
C LEU A 220 -7.42 -30.14 15.40
N HIS A 221 -8.12 -30.27 16.52
CA HIS A 221 -7.84 -31.26 17.56
C HIS A 221 -8.01 -32.70 17.03
N GLN A 222 -9.10 -32.98 16.30
CA GLN A 222 -9.34 -34.29 15.66
C GLN A 222 -8.25 -34.69 14.65
N ARG A 223 -7.53 -33.73 14.09
CA ARG A 223 -6.38 -33.95 13.19
C ARG A 223 -5.01 -33.86 13.89
N GLY A 224 -4.97 -33.78 15.22
CA GLY A 224 -3.72 -33.68 15.99
C GLY A 224 -2.94 -32.37 15.79
N LEU A 225 -3.61 -31.33 15.27
CA LEU A 225 -3.06 -29.99 15.02
C LEU A 225 -3.31 -29.02 16.18
N ALA A 226 -4.26 -29.32 17.08
CA ALA A 226 -4.39 -28.64 18.37
C ALA A 226 -3.97 -29.60 19.50
N TYR A 227 -3.12 -29.13 20.42
CA TYR A 227 -2.58 -29.94 21.52
C TYR A 227 -2.29 -29.10 22.77
N GLN A 228 -2.19 -29.75 23.93
CA GLN A 228 -1.67 -29.12 25.15
C GLN A 228 -0.20 -29.47 25.36
N ALA A 229 0.58 -28.51 25.86
CA ALA A 229 1.94 -28.72 26.37
C ALA A 229 2.23 -27.77 27.53
N GLU A 230 3.19 -28.13 28.39
CA GLU A 230 3.81 -27.19 29.32
C GLU A 230 4.86 -26.36 28.58
N SER A 231 4.90 -25.06 28.86
CA SER A 231 5.81 -24.14 28.17
C SER A 231 6.15 -22.93 29.04
N LEU A 232 7.31 -22.31 28.78
CA LEU A 232 7.73 -21.08 29.42
C LEU A 232 7.13 -19.88 28.69
N VAL A 233 5.97 -19.45 29.15
CA VAL A 233 5.08 -18.51 28.47
C VAL A 233 5.29 -17.07 28.90
N ASN A 234 4.99 -16.15 27.99
CA ASN A 234 4.98 -14.71 28.24
C ASN A 234 3.77 -14.37 29.11
N TYR A 235 3.97 -13.80 30.29
CA TYR A 235 2.88 -13.37 31.18
C TYR A 235 2.91 -11.85 31.37
N ASP A 236 1.76 -11.21 31.18
CA ASP A 236 1.58 -9.79 31.51
C ASP A 236 1.10 -9.67 32.97
N PRO A 237 1.88 -9.12 33.91
CA PRO A 237 1.48 -9.02 35.32
C PRO A 237 0.39 -7.96 35.58
N VAL A 238 0.14 -7.04 34.64
CA VAL A 238 -0.88 -5.98 34.75
C VAL A 238 -2.23 -6.47 34.20
N ASP A 239 -2.21 -7.12 33.04
CA ASP A 239 -3.39 -7.76 32.42
C ASP A 239 -3.65 -9.17 32.96
N LYS A 240 -2.73 -9.74 33.75
CA LYS A 240 -2.79 -11.08 34.36
C LYS A 240 -3.05 -12.24 33.37
N THR A 241 -2.54 -12.14 32.15
CA THR A 241 -2.79 -13.12 31.07
C THR A 241 -1.49 -13.59 30.44
N VAL A 242 -1.51 -14.81 29.89
CA VAL A 242 -0.52 -15.23 28.90
C VAL A 242 -0.68 -14.43 27.60
N LEU A 243 0.45 -14.16 26.94
CA LEU A 243 0.59 -13.51 25.64
C LEU A 243 1.29 -14.45 24.63
N ALA A 244 0.94 -14.34 23.35
CA ALA A 244 1.74 -14.90 22.26
C ALA A 244 3.11 -14.19 22.16
N ASN A 245 4.09 -14.78 21.45
CA ASN A 245 5.39 -14.11 21.23
C ASN A 245 5.23 -12.85 20.37
N GLU A 246 4.29 -12.90 19.44
CA GLU A 246 3.84 -11.81 18.59
C GLU A 246 3.13 -10.67 19.35
N GLN A 247 2.79 -10.86 20.62
CA GLN A 247 2.16 -9.87 21.52
C GLN A 247 3.18 -9.26 22.52
N VAL A 248 4.46 -9.57 22.38
CA VAL A 248 5.57 -8.97 23.14
C VAL A 248 6.41 -8.12 22.18
N ASP A 249 6.81 -6.92 22.60
CA ASP A 249 7.64 -6.02 21.80
C ASP A 249 9.13 -6.39 21.85
N ALA A 250 9.95 -5.67 21.07
CA ALA A 250 11.40 -5.90 21.01
C ALA A 250 12.14 -5.61 22.35
N ASN A 251 11.49 -4.92 23.30
CA ASN A 251 12.05 -4.60 24.61
C ASN A 251 11.66 -5.64 25.68
N GLY A 252 10.88 -6.67 25.32
CA GLY A 252 10.31 -7.62 26.28
C GLY A 252 9.12 -7.06 27.06
N CYS A 253 8.44 -6.03 26.53
CA CYS A 253 7.24 -5.44 27.13
C CYS A 253 5.97 -5.89 26.41
N SER A 254 4.86 -5.94 27.15
CA SER A 254 3.53 -6.19 26.59
C SER A 254 3.16 -5.09 25.61
N TRP A 255 2.75 -5.48 24.39
CA TRP A 255 2.37 -4.57 23.30
C TRP A 255 1.28 -3.55 23.66
N ARG A 256 0.56 -3.77 24.78
CA ARG A 256 -0.58 -2.95 25.21
C ARG A 256 -0.39 -2.31 26.59
N SER A 257 -0.05 -3.08 27.62
CA SER A 257 0.07 -2.53 28.99
C SER A 257 1.37 -1.77 29.18
N GLY A 258 2.38 -2.02 28.34
CA GLY A 258 3.74 -1.52 28.51
C GLY A 258 4.49 -2.16 29.69
N ALA A 259 3.87 -3.11 30.40
CA ALA A 259 4.53 -3.84 31.48
C ALA A 259 5.62 -4.75 30.92
N LYS A 260 6.75 -4.87 31.64
CA LYS A 260 7.75 -5.89 31.33
C LYS A 260 7.13 -7.28 31.56
N VAL A 261 7.37 -8.18 30.62
CA VAL A 261 6.73 -9.50 30.56
C VAL A 261 7.49 -10.49 31.44
N ASP A 262 6.76 -11.14 32.33
CA ASP A 262 7.27 -12.25 33.16
C ASP A 262 7.29 -13.55 32.35
N LYS A 263 8.09 -14.52 32.82
CA LYS A 263 8.21 -15.85 32.23
C LYS A 263 7.72 -16.91 33.22
N LEU A 264 6.52 -17.44 33.00
CA LEU A 264 5.90 -18.47 33.84
C LEU A 264 5.89 -19.82 33.13
N MET A 265 6.00 -20.93 33.86
CA MET A 265 5.78 -22.26 33.31
C MET A 265 4.29 -22.62 33.45
N LEU A 266 3.58 -22.79 32.34
CA LEU A 266 2.14 -23.10 32.34
C LEU A 266 1.81 -24.15 31.27
N LYS A 267 0.83 -25.02 31.59
CA LYS A 267 0.21 -25.94 30.62
C LYS A 267 -0.81 -25.16 29.79
N GLN A 268 -0.64 -25.12 28.46
CA GLN A 268 -1.41 -24.25 27.56
C GLN A 268 -1.78 -24.97 26.25
N TRP A 269 -2.81 -24.49 25.56
CA TRP A 269 -3.18 -24.94 24.22
C TRP A 269 -2.37 -24.26 23.12
N PHE A 270 -1.88 -25.07 22.18
CA PHE A 270 -1.10 -24.67 21.01
C PHE A 270 -1.72 -25.21 19.72
N LEU A 271 -1.59 -24.45 18.64
CA LEU A 271 -1.84 -24.90 17.27
C LEU A 271 -0.53 -25.11 16.50
N LYS A 272 -0.42 -26.28 15.84
CA LYS A 272 0.73 -26.71 15.08
C LYS A 272 0.89 -26.00 13.72
N ILE A 273 1.15 -24.70 13.75
CA ILE A 273 1.40 -23.90 12.54
C ILE A 273 2.72 -24.30 11.85
N LYS A 274 3.69 -24.89 12.56
CA LYS A 274 4.93 -25.41 11.94
C LYS A 274 4.69 -26.52 10.91
N GLU A 275 3.64 -27.32 11.05
CA GLU A 275 3.27 -28.36 10.05
C GLU A 275 2.93 -27.73 8.68
N TYR A 276 2.68 -26.41 8.65
CA TYR A 276 2.41 -25.61 7.45
C TYR A 276 3.55 -24.63 7.10
N GLN A 277 4.71 -24.68 7.78
CA GLN A 277 5.76 -23.66 7.62
C GLN A 277 6.32 -23.55 6.20
N GLU A 278 6.51 -24.68 5.51
CA GLU A 278 6.98 -24.71 4.12
C GLU A 278 5.96 -24.11 3.13
N PRO A 279 4.68 -24.54 3.06
CA PRO A 279 3.69 -23.87 2.21
C PRO A 279 3.36 -22.44 2.67
N LEU A 280 3.53 -22.09 3.95
CA LEU A 280 3.43 -20.69 4.38
C LEU A 280 4.58 -19.84 3.85
N LEU A 281 5.77 -20.41 3.63
CA LEU A 281 6.93 -19.71 3.07
C LEU A 281 6.92 -19.67 1.54
N SER A 282 6.74 -20.82 0.88
CA SER A 282 6.88 -20.96 -0.58
C SER A 282 5.78 -20.24 -1.35
N ASP A 283 4.53 -20.28 -0.87
CA ASP A 283 3.40 -19.61 -1.52
C ASP A 283 3.48 -18.08 -1.48
N LEU A 284 4.39 -17.50 -0.68
CA LEU A 284 4.71 -16.06 -0.76
C LEU A 284 5.19 -15.64 -2.16
N ALA A 285 5.74 -16.56 -2.96
CA ALA A 285 6.08 -16.30 -4.37
C ALA A 285 4.84 -16.16 -5.25
N ALA A 286 3.78 -16.95 -5.01
CA ALA A 286 2.50 -16.83 -5.71
C ALA A 286 1.75 -15.53 -5.33
N LEU A 287 1.89 -15.10 -4.07
CA LEU A 287 1.36 -13.82 -3.58
C LEU A 287 2.15 -12.60 -4.08
N ALA A 288 3.45 -12.74 -4.35
CA ALA A 288 4.28 -11.69 -4.96
C ALA A 288 3.91 -11.38 -6.41
N HIS A 289 3.33 -12.34 -7.13
CA HIS A 289 3.11 -12.26 -8.57
C HIS A 289 2.28 -11.02 -8.96
N ASN A 290 2.80 -10.24 -9.92
CA ASN A 290 2.24 -8.97 -10.40
C ASN A 290 1.95 -7.92 -9.31
N GLY A 291 2.68 -7.94 -8.18
CA GLY A 291 2.48 -6.97 -7.09
C GLY A 291 1.18 -7.15 -6.31
N ARG A 292 0.61 -8.37 -6.33
CA ARG A 292 -0.63 -8.71 -5.61
C ARG A 292 -0.54 -8.49 -4.10
N TRP A 293 0.62 -8.72 -3.51
CA TRP A 293 0.92 -8.41 -2.12
C TRP A 293 2.13 -7.46 -2.04
N PRO A 294 2.12 -6.44 -1.16
CA PRO A 294 3.25 -5.53 -1.01
C PRO A 294 4.51 -6.27 -0.51
N GLU A 295 5.64 -6.06 -1.17
CA GLU A 295 6.91 -6.75 -0.85
C GLU A 295 7.36 -6.53 0.60
N LYS A 296 7.00 -5.41 1.24
CA LYS A 296 7.22 -5.19 2.68
C LYS A 296 6.52 -6.24 3.55
N VAL A 297 5.27 -6.61 3.22
CA VAL A 297 4.52 -7.64 3.96
C VAL A 297 5.13 -9.02 3.71
N LEU A 298 5.50 -9.31 2.46
CA LEU A 298 6.11 -10.58 2.09
C LEU A 298 7.46 -10.77 2.78
N ALA A 299 8.32 -9.75 2.78
CA ALA A 299 9.59 -9.76 3.51
C ALA A 299 9.38 -9.93 5.03
N MET A 300 8.39 -9.26 5.62
CA MET A 300 8.03 -9.45 7.04
C MET A 300 7.62 -10.91 7.34
N GLN A 301 6.82 -11.56 6.48
CA GLN A 301 6.47 -12.97 6.68
C GLN A 301 7.65 -13.92 6.44
N ARG A 302 8.47 -13.72 5.39
CA ARG A 302 9.69 -14.52 5.15
C ARG A 302 10.63 -14.47 6.37
N ASN A 303 10.85 -13.27 6.94
CA ASN A 303 11.74 -13.04 8.08
C ASN A 303 11.15 -13.50 9.43
N TRP A 304 9.83 -13.65 9.55
CA TRP A 304 9.18 -14.22 10.73
C TRP A 304 9.19 -15.75 10.71
N ILE A 305 8.88 -16.35 9.55
CA ILE A 305 8.92 -17.80 9.36
C ILE A 305 10.37 -18.31 9.45
N GLY A 306 11.31 -17.59 8.82
CA GLY A 306 12.75 -17.65 9.10
C GLY A 306 13.40 -19.02 8.85
N ARG A 307 13.12 -19.65 7.71
CA ARG A 307 13.88 -20.82 7.24
C ARG A 307 15.34 -20.45 7.02
N SER A 308 16.24 -21.12 7.73
CA SER A 308 17.69 -20.93 7.69
C SER A 308 18.36 -22.28 7.44
N GLN A 309 19.00 -22.44 6.28
CA GLN A 309 19.86 -23.60 6.04
C GLN A 309 21.20 -23.40 6.75
N GLY A 310 21.70 -24.45 7.39
CA GLY A 310 22.98 -24.44 8.10
C GLY A 310 23.46 -25.86 8.41
N ALA A 311 24.28 -25.98 9.45
CA ALA A 311 24.75 -27.25 9.96
C ALA A 311 24.62 -27.32 11.49
N THR A 312 24.31 -28.52 11.98
CA THR A 312 24.48 -28.90 13.38
C THR A 312 25.83 -29.60 13.52
N ILE A 313 26.68 -29.14 14.46
CA ILE A 313 28.07 -29.56 14.62
C ILE A 313 28.35 -29.85 16.10
N GLY A 314 28.80 -31.07 16.40
CA GLY A 314 29.13 -31.51 17.75
C GLY A 314 30.55 -31.15 18.18
N PHE A 315 30.67 -30.42 19.29
CA PHE A 315 31.93 -30.08 19.96
C PHE A 315 32.11 -30.97 21.20
N ASP A 316 33.28 -31.60 21.34
CA ASP A 316 33.64 -32.38 22.53
C ASP A 316 34.07 -31.44 23.66
N VAL A 317 33.52 -31.59 24.87
CA VAL A 317 33.80 -30.67 25.99
C VAL A 317 34.45 -31.41 27.16
N HIS A 318 35.49 -30.81 27.71
CA HIS A 318 36.39 -31.44 28.67
C HIS A 318 36.69 -30.53 29.87
N SER A 319 36.76 -31.13 31.06
CA SER A 319 37.33 -30.52 32.25
C SER A 319 38.86 -30.60 32.18
N THR A 320 39.54 -29.45 32.21
CA THR A 320 41.01 -29.38 32.28
C THR A 320 41.56 -29.61 33.69
N ALA A 321 40.69 -29.60 34.72
CA ALA A 321 41.06 -29.85 36.11
C ALA A 321 40.99 -31.34 36.48
N THR A 322 40.00 -32.08 35.95
CA THR A 322 39.78 -33.51 36.27
C THR A 322 40.07 -34.46 35.10
N GLY A 323 40.17 -33.93 33.87
CA GLY A 323 40.30 -34.74 32.65
C GLY A 323 38.98 -35.38 32.19
N GLU A 324 37.89 -35.17 32.91
CA GLU A 324 36.57 -35.73 32.61
C GLU A 324 36.00 -35.12 31.33
N ARG A 325 35.23 -35.92 30.60
CA ARG A 325 34.52 -35.51 29.37
C ARG A 325 33.05 -35.33 29.72
N HIS A 326 32.53 -34.12 29.49
CA HIS A 326 31.11 -33.85 29.56
C HIS A 326 30.41 -34.37 28.30
N ASP A 327 29.08 -34.47 28.31
CA ASP A 327 28.32 -34.72 27.10
C ASP A 327 28.65 -33.69 26.02
N ALA A 328 28.93 -34.17 24.81
CA ALA A 328 29.36 -33.32 23.71
C ALA A 328 28.19 -32.45 23.23
N ILE A 329 28.48 -31.19 22.88
CA ILE A 329 27.47 -30.15 22.66
C ILE A 329 27.24 -29.94 21.17
N ASP A 330 25.97 -29.98 20.72
CA ASP A 330 25.60 -29.77 19.32
C ASP A 330 25.26 -28.30 19.03
N VAL A 331 26.16 -27.57 18.37
CA VAL A 331 25.96 -26.18 17.94
C VAL A 331 25.26 -26.14 16.58
N PHE A 332 24.23 -25.31 16.42
CA PHE A 332 23.70 -24.94 15.10
C PHE A 332 24.36 -23.66 14.57
N THR A 333 24.78 -23.66 13.31
CA THR A 333 25.34 -22.48 12.62
C THR A 333 24.90 -22.40 11.16
N THR A 334 24.59 -21.20 10.67
CA THR A 334 24.40 -20.91 9.22
C THR A 334 25.73 -20.60 8.50
N ARG A 335 26.85 -20.59 9.24
CA ARG A 335 28.21 -20.28 8.79
C ARG A 335 29.18 -21.40 9.16
N ALA A 336 28.92 -22.62 8.69
CA ALA A 336 29.87 -23.73 8.87
C ALA A 336 31.18 -23.52 8.07
N ASP A 337 31.16 -22.64 7.06
CA ASP A 337 32.34 -22.16 6.35
C ASP A 337 33.35 -21.44 7.25
N THR A 338 32.90 -20.86 8.36
CA THR A 338 33.76 -20.13 9.30
C THR A 338 34.22 -20.97 10.50
N LEU A 339 34.02 -22.29 10.49
CA LEU A 339 34.36 -23.20 11.61
C LEU A 339 35.86 -23.14 12.00
N PHE A 340 36.74 -22.88 11.03
CA PHE A 340 38.17 -22.68 11.25
C PHE A 340 38.49 -21.43 12.12
N GLY A 341 37.57 -20.46 12.13
CA GLY A 341 37.68 -19.18 12.84
C GLY A 341 36.99 -19.15 14.22
N VAL A 342 36.49 -20.28 14.72
CA VAL A 342 35.92 -20.36 16.07
C VAL A 342 37.01 -20.03 17.11
N GLN A 343 36.69 -19.14 18.05
CA GLN A 343 37.60 -18.73 19.14
C GLN A 343 37.01 -18.95 20.54
N TYR A 344 35.71 -19.27 20.65
CA TYR A 344 35.08 -19.71 21.90
C TYR A 344 33.80 -20.52 21.63
N ILE A 345 33.32 -21.23 22.64
CA ILE A 345 31.92 -21.69 22.72
C ILE A 345 31.21 -20.85 23.80
N ALA A 346 29.96 -20.46 23.57
CA ALA A 346 29.11 -19.85 24.58
C ALA A 346 27.89 -20.71 24.90
N LEU A 347 27.62 -20.88 26.19
CA LEU A 347 26.54 -21.67 26.75
C LEU A 347 25.50 -20.77 27.41
N SER A 348 24.24 -21.20 27.39
CA SER A 348 23.14 -20.56 28.11
C SER A 348 23.32 -20.71 29.63
N CYS A 349 22.69 -19.80 30.39
CA CYS A 349 22.82 -19.79 31.85
C CYS A 349 22.23 -21.05 32.54
N LYS A 350 21.32 -21.79 31.90
CA LYS A 350 20.77 -23.06 32.43
C LYS A 350 21.35 -24.32 31.78
N HIS A 351 22.33 -24.21 30.89
CA HIS A 351 22.95 -25.38 30.25
C HIS A 351 23.50 -26.36 31.31
N PRO A 352 23.34 -27.69 31.18
CA PRO A 352 23.67 -28.64 32.26
C PRO A 352 25.09 -28.52 32.81
N ILE A 353 26.09 -28.31 31.95
CA ILE A 353 27.49 -28.08 32.36
C ILE A 353 27.62 -26.79 33.21
N VAL A 354 26.91 -25.72 32.83
CA VAL A 354 26.95 -24.45 33.57
C VAL A 354 26.35 -24.61 34.97
N GLN A 355 25.26 -25.38 35.07
CA GLN A 355 24.62 -25.70 36.36
C GLN A 355 25.49 -26.63 37.22
N HIS A 356 26.28 -27.52 36.61
CA HIS A 356 27.28 -28.35 37.31
C HIS A 356 28.44 -27.50 37.87
N GLU A 357 29.11 -26.71 37.04
CA GLU A 357 30.24 -25.86 37.48
C GLU A 357 29.81 -24.82 38.53
N ALA A 358 28.57 -24.35 38.46
CA ALA A 358 27.99 -23.43 39.44
C ALA A 358 27.93 -24.01 40.87
N LEU A 359 27.94 -25.33 41.05
CA LEU A 359 28.01 -25.94 42.39
C LEU A 359 29.33 -25.59 43.10
N GLY A 360 30.44 -25.60 42.37
CA GLY A 360 31.76 -25.21 42.87
C GLY A 360 31.96 -23.70 42.90
N ASP A 361 31.55 -22.99 41.85
CA ASP A 361 31.89 -21.57 41.67
C ASP A 361 30.79 -20.62 42.20
N ALA A 362 31.13 -19.83 43.22
CA ALA A 362 30.25 -18.82 43.81
C ALA A 362 30.11 -17.54 42.95
N ARG A 363 31.15 -17.18 42.17
CA ARG A 363 31.11 -16.05 41.24
C ARG A 363 30.27 -16.39 40.01
N LEU A 364 30.36 -17.61 39.49
CA LEU A 364 29.48 -18.11 38.43
C LEU A 364 28.01 -18.09 38.88
N ARG A 365 27.69 -18.56 40.09
CA ARG A 365 26.33 -18.42 40.67
C ARG A 365 25.87 -16.96 40.68
N THR A 366 26.72 -16.06 41.16
CA THR A 366 26.43 -14.61 41.20
C THR A 366 26.18 -14.04 39.80
N PHE A 367 26.93 -14.50 38.79
CA PHE A 367 26.72 -14.12 37.39
C PHE A 367 25.39 -14.63 36.83
N ILE A 368 25.07 -15.91 37.04
CA ILE A 368 23.79 -16.53 36.63
C ILE A 368 22.61 -15.79 37.28
N ASP A 369 22.72 -15.44 38.57
CA ASP A 369 21.70 -14.68 39.27
C ASP A 369 21.55 -13.25 38.76
N ASN A 370 22.64 -12.59 38.37
CA ASN A 370 22.58 -11.24 37.81
C ASN A 370 22.12 -11.22 36.34
N ALA A 371 22.35 -12.30 35.57
CA ALA A 371 22.05 -12.37 34.14
C ALA A 371 20.58 -12.05 33.81
N LYS A 372 19.63 -12.37 34.70
CA LYS A 372 18.19 -12.05 34.57
C LYS A 372 17.87 -10.55 34.60
N HIS A 373 18.82 -9.71 35.01
CA HIS A 373 18.69 -8.25 35.05
C HIS A 373 19.43 -7.54 33.91
N LEU A 374 20.27 -8.26 33.15
CA LEU A 374 20.98 -7.72 31.99
C LEU A 374 20.05 -7.56 30.77
N SER A 375 20.48 -6.77 29.79
CA SER A 375 19.78 -6.65 28.51
C SER A 375 19.96 -7.91 27.65
N PRO A 376 19.00 -8.27 26.77
CA PRO A 376 19.14 -9.41 25.85
C PRO A 376 20.36 -9.31 24.93
N ASP A 377 20.75 -8.08 24.57
CA ASP A 377 21.93 -7.75 23.79
C ASP A 377 23.21 -7.54 24.64
N SER A 378 23.22 -7.92 25.92
CA SER A 378 24.43 -7.81 26.74
C SER A 378 25.60 -8.59 26.12
N LYS A 379 26.80 -8.05 26.32
CA LYS A 379 28.08 -8.63 25.89
C LYS A 379 28.90 -9.13 27.08
N GLU A 380 28.35 -9.12 28.29
CA GLU A 380 28.96 -9.75 29.46
C GLU A 380 28.97 -11.28 29.32
N GLY A 381 30.08 -11.90 29.70
CA GLY A 381 30.23 -13.35 29.76
C GLY A 381 31.09 -13.81 30.92
N TYR A 382 30.87 -15.03 31.39
CA TYR A 382 31.68 -15.65 32.44
C TYR A 382 32.53 -16.79 31.86
N LEU A 383 33.85 -16.71 32.00
CA LEU A 383 34.77 -17.76 31.53
C LEU A 383 34.77 -18.94 32.50
N LEU A 384 34.42 -20.13 32.01
CA LEU A 384 34.59 -21.38 32.76
C LEU A 384 36.08 -21.76 32.76
N GLN A 385 36.80 -21.40 33.83
CA GLN A 385 38.27 -21.48 33.88
C GLN A 385 38.84 -22.89 33.67
N HIS A 386 38.04 -23.93 33.96
CA HIS A 386 38.43 -25.32 33.85
C HIS A 386 37.69 -26.08 32.73
N THR A 387 36.92 -25.41 31.87
CA THR A 387 36.13 -26.07 30.82
C THR A 387 36.56 -25.60 29.43
N THR A 388 36.95 -26.54 28.57
CA THR A 388 37.33 -26.26 27.17
C THR A 388 36.55 -27.13 26.20
N ALA A 389 36.30 -26.61 25.00
CA ALA A 389 35.64 -27.30 23.92
C ALA A 389 36.63 -27.56 22.77
N ARG A 390 36.64 -28.77 22.21
CA ARG A 390 37.48 -29.13 21.08
C ARG A 390 36.83 -28.72 19.77
N ASN A 391 37.52 -27.92 18.94
CA ASN A 391 37.06 -27.62 17.59
C ASN A 391 37.21 -28.88 16.70
N PRO A 392 36.11 -29.48 16.21
CA PRO A 392 36.16 -30.81 15.62
C PRO A 392 36.87 -30.87 14.25
N ILE A 393 37.10 -29.72 13.57
CA ILE A 393 37.83 -29.67 12.30
C ILE A 393 39.36 -29.61 12.48
N ALA A 394 39.85 -29.29 13.68
CA ALA A 394 41.29 -29.17 13.96
C ALA A 394 42.06 -30.51 13.87
N GLU A 395 41.35 -31.64 13.88
CA GLU A 395 41.91 -32.98 13.61
C GLU A 395 42.11 -33.25 12.11
N ARG A 396 41.65 -32.34 11.22
CA ARG A 396 41.75 -32.46 9.75
C ARG A 396 42.47 -31.29 9.06
N VAL A 397 42.61 -30.14 9.71
CA VAL A 397 43.19 -28.92 9.08
C VAL A 397 44.25 -28.28 9.97
N SER A 398 45.45 -28.11 9.40
CA SER A 398 46.61 -27.43 9.96
C SER A 398 46.27 -26.00 10.42
N GLY A 399 46.89 -25.53 11.50
CA GLY A 399 46.77 -24.13 11.97
C GLY A 399 45.46 -23.77 12.70
N VAL A 400 44.45 -24.64 12.70
CA VAL A 400 43.22 -24.45 13.49
C VAL A 400 43.49 -24.77 14.96
N GLU A 401 43.08 -23.87 15.86
CA GLU A 401 43.23 -24.04 17.31
C GLU A 401 42.32 -25.16 17.82
N SER A 402 42.93 -26.20 18.40
CA SER A 402 42.20 -27.45 18.70
C SER A 402 41.26 -27.33 19.90
N ASN A 403 41.58 -26.50 20.90
CA ASN A 403 40.78 -26.31 22.11
C ASN A 403 40.45 -24.83 22.29
N VAL A 404 39.17 -24.48 22.42
CA VAL A 404 38.69 -23.12 22.64
C VAL A 404 38.06 -22.96 24.03
N PRO A 405 38.14 -21.77 24.66
CA PRO A 405 37.49 -21.49 25.94
C PRO A 405 35.96 -21.60 25.86
N VAL A 406 35.34 -22.03 26.97
CA VAL A 406 33.89 -22.05 27.13
C VAL A 406 33.45 -20.89 28.02
N TYR A 407 32.52 -20.07 27.54
CA TYR A 407 31.87 -19.00 28.28
C TYR A 407 30.41 -19.32 28.61
N VAL A 408 29.90 -18.70 29.65
CA VAL A 408 28.46 -18.56 29.93
C VAL A 408 28.03 -17.17 29.48
N ALA A 409 26.99 -17.06 28.66
CA ALA A 409 26.56 -15.78 28.10
C ALA A 409 25.02 -15.61 28.10
N PRO A 410 24.46 -14.49 28.59
CA PRO A 410 23.00 -14.28 28.68
C PRO A 410 22.28 -14.27 27.32
N TYR A 411 22.98 -13.96 26.23
CA TYR A 411 22.40 -13.90 24.88
C TYR A 411 22.14 -15.29 24.26
N VAL A 412 22.63 -16.36 24.89
CA VAL A 412 22.43 -17.74 24.44
C VAL A 412 21.17 -18.30 25.13
N LEU A 413 20.15 -18.60 24.33
CA LEU A 413 18.83 -19.00 24.82
C LEU A 413 18.75 -20.51 25.06
N ASP A 414 18.21 -20.92 26.21
CA ASP A 414 18.02 -22.35 26.56
C ASP A 414 17.10 -23.09 25.56
N ASP A 415 16.18 -22.36 24.91
CA ASP A 415 15.14 -22.91 24.03
C ASP A 415 15.45 -22.81 22.52
N TYR A 416 16.72 -22.59 22.18
CA TYR A 416 17.18 -22.47 20.79
C TYR A 416 18.43 -23.32 20.54
N GLY A 417 18.30 -24.33 19.68
CA GLY A 417 19.34 -25.35 19.49
C GLY A 417 19.51 -26.21 20.74
N SER A 418 20.75 -26.36 21.22
CA SER A 418 21.12 -27.09 22.44
C SER A 418 21.30 -26.20 23.68
N GLY A 419 21.03 -24.89 23.56
CA GLY A 419 21.48 -23.90 24.56
C GLY A 419 22.96 -23.54 24.41
N ALA A 420 23.55 -23.72 23.23
CA ALA A 420 24.94 -23.40 22.94
C ALA A 420 25.18 -22.86 21.52
N VAL A 421 26.21 -22.02 21.37
CA VAL A 421 26.67 -21.47 20.08
C VAL A 421 28.20 -21.48 19.98
N MET A 422 28.73 -21.61 18.77
CA MET A 422 30.15 -21.36 18.48
C MET A 422 30.36 -19.87 18.19
N GLY A 423 31.37 -19.28 18.83
CA GLY A 423 31.72 -17.88 18.67
C GLY A 423 32.78 -17.67 17.60
N VAL A 424 32.48 -16.87 16.58
CA VAL A 424 33.37 -16.58 15.44
C VAL A 424 33.60 -15.07 15.30
N PRO A 425 34.54 -14.48 16.08
CA PRO A 425 34.68 -13.02 16.18
C PRO A 425 35.07 -12.32 14.88
N GLY A 426 35.62 -13.04 13.89
CA GLY A 426 35.96 -12.46 12.59
C GLY A 426 34.80 -12.34 11.60
N HIS A 427 33.65 -12.97 11.89
CA HIS A 427 32.55 -13.14 10.92
C HIS A 427 31.14 -12.92 11.47
N ASP A 428 30.98 -12.67 12.78
CA ASP A 428 29.72 -12.25 13.39
C ASP A 428 29.92 -11.00 14.27
N THR A 429 29.03 -10.01 14.13
CA THR A 429 29.13 -8.71 14.81
C THR A 429 28.88 -8.79 16.32
N ARG A 430 28.05 -9.73 16.78
CA ARG A 430 27.81 -9.95 18.21
C ARG A 430 28.99 -10.69 18.82
N ASP A 431 29.57 -11.66 18.12
CA ASP A 431 30.73 -12.41 18.60
C ASP A 431 32.02 -11.57 18.59
N HIS A 432 32.18 -10.65 17.62
CA HIS A 432 33.25 -9.64 17.60
C HIS A 432 33.19 -8.77 18.87
N ALA A 433 32.02 -8.18 19.14
CA ALA A 433 31.81 -7.34 20.31
C ALA A 433 31.96 -8.11 21.63
N PHE A 434 31.48 -9.36 21.70
CA PHE A 434 31.62 -10.21 22.88
C PHE A 434 33.10 -10.60 23.12
N TRP A 435 33.84 -10.94 22.07
CA TRP A 435 35.27 -11.26 22.19
C TRP A 435 36.08 -10.04 22.63
N ARG A 436 35.83 -8.87 22.05
CA ARG A 436 36.47 -7.61 22.50
C ARG A 436 36.15 -7.30 23.97
N ALA A 437 34.92 -7.54 24.43
CA ALA A 437 34.51 -7.31 25.82
C ALA A 437 35.14 -8.30 26.82
N ASN A 438 35.26 -9.59 26.49
CA ASN A 438 35.63 -10.64 27.48
C ASN A 438 37.05 -11.22 27.29
N ALA A 439 37.62 -11.13 26.09
CA ALA A 439 38.94 -11.67 25.76
C ALA A 439 40.02 -10.57 25.56
N GLY A 440 39.61 -9.29 25.59
CA GLY A 440 40.49 -8.13 25.46
C GLY A 440 41.20 -8.05 24.11
N ASN A 441 42.47 -7.62 24.12
CA ASN A 441 43.24 -7.33 22.91
C ASN A 441 43.79 -8.59 22.19
N LYS A 442 43.19 -9.76 22.40
CA LYS A 442 43.55 -10.98 21.65
C LYS A 442 43.21 -10.80 20.15
N PRO A 443 44.08 -11.22 19.22
CA PRO A 443 43.79 -11.18 17.80
C PRO A 443 42.52 -11.96 17.43
N ILE A 444 41.79 -11.44 16.45
CA ILE A 444 40.59 -12.07 15.90
C ILE A 444 40.94 -12.77 14.58
N ARG A 445 40.56 -14.03 14.39
CA ARG A 445 40.84 -14.79 13.16
C ARG A 445 39.85 -14.44 12.05
N VAL A 446 40.36 -14.15 10.86
CA VAL A 446 39.58 -13.97 9.62
C VAL A 446 39.86 -15.16 8.70
N VAL A 447 38.82 -15.94 8.41
CA VAL A 447 38.90 -17.20 7.64
C VAL A 447 38.10 -17.18 6.33
N VAL A 448 37.29 -16.14 6.12
CA VAL A 448 36.60 -15.84 4.85
C VAL A 448 37.02 -14.45 4.34
N GLY A 449 37.48 -14.38 3.10
CA GLY A 449 37.79 -13.15 2.38
C GLY A 449 36.77 -12.85 1.27
N MET A 450 36.80 -11.64 0.72
CA MET A 450 35.90 -11.19 -0.36
C MET A 450 36.39 -11.56 -1.77
N GLN A 451 37.59 -12.14 -1.90
CA GLN A 451 38.16 -12.61 -3.17
C GLN A 451 38.81 -13.99 -2.98
N PRO A 452 38.75 -14.90 -3.99
CA PRO A 452 39.46 -16.18 -3.93
C PRO A 452 40.97 -15.97 -3.72
N GLY A 453 41.59 -16.79 -2.87
CA GLY A 453 43.03 -16.69 -2.58
C GLY A 453 43.45 -15.46 -1.76
N SER A 454 42.51 -14.74 -1.13
CA SER A 454 42.84 -13.71 -0.14
C SER A 454 43.63 -14.33 1.03
N ALA A 455 44.78 -13.75 1.40
CA ALA A 455 45.49 -14.15 2.63
C ALA A 455 44.71 -13.69 3.87
N SER A 456 44.81 -14.45 4.96
CA SER A 456 44.28 -14.04 6.26
C SER A 456 45.03 -12.84 6.81
N SER A 457 44.32 -11.92 7.46
CA SER A 457 44.89 -10.86 8.28
C SER A 457 44.02 -10.74 9.53
N PRO A 458 44.58 -10.97 10.74
CA PRO A 458 43.79 -10.97 11.96
C PRO A 458 43.35 -9.54 12.33
N LEU A 459 42.14 -9.38 12.86
CA LEU A 459 41.66 -8.05 13.26
C LEU A 459 42.33 -7.62 14.56
N ILE A 460 43.05 -6.50 14.49
CA ILE A 460 43.79 -5.87 15.60
C ILE A 460 42.91 -4.75 16.18
N PRO A 461 42.69 -4.70 17.51
CA PRO A 461 41.89 -3.65 18.14
C PRO A 461 42.45 -2.26 17.86
N GLU A 462 41.57 -1.25 17.92
CA GLU A 462 41.88 0.17 17.71
C GLU A 462 42.42 0.52 16.30
N SER A 463 42.30 -0.39 15.32
CA SER A 463 42.54 -0.10 13.90
C SER A 463 41.24 0.24 13.16
N ASP A 464 41.32 1.07 12.11
CA ASP A 464 40.18 1.42 11.22
C ASP A 464 39.53 0.19 10.55
N HIS A 465 40.21 -0.95 10.60
CA HIS A 465 39.82 -2.24 10.02
C HIS A 465 39.35 -3.27 11.06
N ASP A 466 39.16 -2.92 12.33
CA ASP A 466 38.61 -3.84 13.35
C ASP A 466 37.09 -4.07 13.21
N LYS A 467 36.68 -4.62 12.06
CA LYS A 467 35.29 -4.89 11.70
C LYS A 467 35.17 -6.32 11.15
N PRO A 468 34.21 -7.14 11.61
CA PRO A 468 34.06 -8.52 11.15
C PRO A 468 33.53 -8.58 9.71
N VAL A 469 34.00 -9.58 8.95
CA VAL A 469 33.57 -9.84 7.57
C VAL A 469 32.32 -10.72 7.61
N THR A 470 31.15 -10.07 7.77
CA THR A 470 29.86 -10.75 7.96
C THR A 470 29.28 -11.40 6.70
N ASP A 471 29.68 -10.95 5.52
CA ASP A 471 29.20 -11.50 4.25
C ASP A 471 29.71 -12.93 3.98
N LYS A 472 29.06 -13.61 3.05
CA LYS A 472 29.59 -14.84 2.42
C LYS A 472 30.64 -14.45 1.39
N GLY A 473 31.65 -15.30 1.22
CA GLY A 473 32.81 -15.01 0.37
C GLY A 473 33.54 -16.29 0.00
N TYR A 474 34.86 -16.25 0.09
CA TYR A 474 35.76 -17.37 -0.22
C TYR A 474 36.66 -17.68 0.97
N ILE A 475 36.95 -18.95 1.21
CA ILE A 475 37.91 -19.36 2.24
C ILE A 475 39.30 -18.80 1.91
N VAL A 476 39.97 -18.24 2.93
CA VAL A 476 41.30 -17.62 2.80
C VAL A 476 42.38 -18.63 2.36
N ALA A 477 43.48 -18.11 1.82
CA ALA A 477 44.55 -18.91 1.23
C ALA A 477 45.20 -19.91 2.21
N ASP A 478 45.24 -19.55 3.49
CA ASP A 478 46.02 -20.23 4.53
C ASP A 478 45.31 -21.44 5.16
N ILE A 479 44.18 -21.89 4.59
CA ILE A 479 43.39 -23.01 5.09
C ILE A 479 43.48 -24.17 4.11
N ASP A 480 44.44 -25.06 4.38
CA ASP A 480 44.77 -26.23 3.56
C ASP A 480 43.53 -27.07 3.24
N GLY A 481 43.38 -27.45 1.96
CA GLY A 481 42.25 -28.24 1.48
C GLY A 481 40.93 -27.49 1.33
N PHE A 482 40.78 -26.25 1.82
CA PHE A 482 39.57 -25.44 1.70
C PHE A 482 39.76 -24.09 1.00
N ASN A 483 41.00 -23.57 0.92
CA ASN A 483 41.41 -22.38 0.16
C ASN A 483 40.62 -22.18 -1.14
N GLY A 484 40.02 -20.99 -1.30
CA GLY A 484 39.40 -20.53 -2.54
C GLY A 484 37.99 -21.09 -2.82
N LEU A 485 37.50 -22.04 -2.03
CA LEU A 485 36.09 -22.47 -2.08
C LEU A 485 35.17 -21.32 -1.64
N SER A 486 34.00 -21.19 -2.26
CA SER A 486 32.96 -20.28 -1.76
C SER A 486 32.39 -20.76 -0.41
N SER A 487 31.81 -19.85 0.37
CA SER A 487 31.16 -20.18 1.65
C SER A 487 30.15 -21.34 1.56
N ASP A 488 29.41 -21.48 0.45
CA ASP A 488 28.42 -22.55 0.32
C ASP A 488 29.09 -23.91 0.04
N GLU A 489 30.08 -23.95 -0.86
CA GLU A 489 30.89 -25.16 -1.12
C GLU A 489 31.67 -25.58 0.14
N ALA A 490 32.22 -24.62 0.87
CA ALA A 490 32.96 -24.84 2.10
C ALA A 490 32.06 -25.39 3.22
N MET A 491 30.84 -24.87 3.39
CA MET A 491 29.84 -25.43 4.32
C MET A 491 29.61 -26.93 4.04
N HIS A 492 29.33 -27.29 2.78
CA HIS A 492 29.12 -28.69 2.39
C HIS A 492 30.36 -29.56 2.66
N LYS A 493 31.56 -29.08 2.29
CA LYS A 493 32.81 -29.82 2.45
C LYS A 493 33.23 -29.97 3.92
N VAL A 494 32.98 -28.97 4.76
CA VAL A 494 33.25 -29.03 6.20
C VAL A 494 32.39 -30.12 6.85
N VAL A 495 31.08 -30.14 6.57
CA VAL A 495 30.20 -31.18 7.14
C VAL A 495 30.60 -32.58 6.67
N ALA A 496 30.94 -32.75 5.38
CA ALA A 496 31.43 -34.02 4.86
C ALA A 496 32.73 -34.48 5.56
N ALA A 497 33.74 -33.61 5.68
CA ALA A 497 35.02 -33.93 6.33
C ALA A 497 34.86 -34.30 7.82
N LEU A 498 33.88 -33.70 8.51
CA LEU A 498 33.51 -34.06 9.88
C LEU A 498 32.84 -35.44 9.95
N GLN A 499 31.88 -35.72 9.06
CA GLN A 499 31.21 -37.02 8.96
C GLN A 499 32.19 -38.16 8.63
N GLU A 500 33.10 -37.95 7.67
CA GLU A 500 34.21 -38.86 7.36
C GLU A 500 35.17 -39.09 8.54
N SER A 501 35.16 -38.21 9.55
CA SER A 501 35.97 -38.32 10.77
C SER A 501 35.20 -38.95 11.93
N GLY A 502 33.97 -39.44 11.71
CA GLY A 502 33.09 -39.93 12.76
C GLY A 502 32.63 -38.86 13.76
N LYS A 503 32.85 -37.57 13.45
CA LYS A 503 32.34 -36.45 14.27
C LYS A 503 30.87 -36.23 13.95
N ARG A 504 30.09 -35.82 14.95
CA ARG A 504 28.68 -35.45 14.74
C ARG A 504 28.63 -34.16 13.92
N ALA A 505 28.22 -34.28 12.66
CA ALA A 505 27.90 -33.13 11.82
C ALA A 505 26.75 -33.50 10.87
N SER A 506 25.83 -32.58 10.64
CA SER A 506 24.74 -32.75 9.69
C SER A 506 24.29 -31.41 9.13
N ILE A 507 23.93 -31.37 7.85
CA ILE A 507 23.26 -30.21 7.25
C ILE A 507 21.81 -30.24 7.73
N THR A 508 21.35 -29.12 8.29
CA THR A 508 20.05 -28.99 8.94
C THR A 508 19.37 -27.70 8.53
N GLU A 509 18.05 -27.74 8.42
CA GLU A 509 17.23 -26.54 8.27
C GLU A 509 16.63 -26.17 9.62
N ASN A 510 16.94 -24.96 10.10
CA ASN A 510 16.31 -24.40 11.28
C ASN A 510 15.23 -23.39 10.87
N TRP A 511 14.20 -23.28 11.70
CA TRP A 511 13.00 -22.49 11.44
C TRP A 511 12.69 -21.61 12.64
N ARG A 512 12.48 -20.31 12.40
CA ARG A 512 12.16 -19.34 13.47
C ARG A 512 10.73 -19.49 13.99
N LEU A 513 9.81 -19.95 13.14
CA LEU A 513 8.40 -20.10 13.47
C LEU A 513 8.18 -21.04 14.67
N ARG A 514 7.38 -20.60 15.65
CA ARG A 514 6.95 -21.40 16.81
C ARG A 514 5.47 -21.78 16.66
N ASP A 515 5.03 -22.79 17.42
CA ASP A 515 3.60 -23.16 17.45
C ASP A 515 2.77 -22.09 18.15
N TRP A 516 1.56 -21.85 17.66
CA TRP A 516 0.74 -20.70 18.05
C TRP A 516 0.00 -20.98 19.36
N LEU A 517 0.40 -20.30 20.43
CA LEU A 517 -0.21 -20.38 21.75
C LEU A 517 -1.56 -19.63 21.75
N ILE A 518 -2.66 -20.36 21.90
CA ILE A 518 -4.03 -19.82 21.82
C ILE A 518 -4.76 -19.70 23.17
N SER A 519 -4.33 -20.40 24.22
CA SER A 519 -4.87 -20.25 25.59
C SER A 519 -4.74 -18.83 26.14
N ARG A 520 -5.79 -18.29 26.76
CA ARG A 520 -5.79 -17.01 27.50
C ARG A 520 -6.61 -17.15 28.79
N GLN A 521 -6.05 -16.76 29.93
CA GLN A 521 -6.63 -16.89 31.28
C GLN A 521 -7.63 -15.76 31.55
N ARG A 522 -8.64 -15.64 30.69
CA ARG A 522 -9.60 -14.54 30.64
C ARG A 522 -11.00 -15.10 30.39
N TYR A 523 -12.02 -14.26 30.49
CA TYR A 523 -13.43 -14.70 30.49
C TYR A 523 -14.25 -14.20 29.29
N TRP A 524 -13.65 -13.42 28.38
CA TRP A 524 -14.41 -12.70 27.36
C TRP A 524 -14.80 -13.57 26.14
N VAL A 525 -15.77 -14.45 26.42
CA VAL A 525 -16.54 -15.32 25.52
C VAL A 525 -18.03 -15.29 25.95
N LYS A 526 -18.91 -16.12 25.36
CA LYS A 526 -20.30 -16.25 25.83
C LYS A 526 -20.35 -16.90 27.22
N LEU A 527 -20.62 -16.08 28.24
CA LEU A 527 -20.59 -16.47 29.66
C LEU A 527 -21.79 -17.36 30.07
N PRO A 528 -21.64 -18.14 31.17
CA PRO A 528 -22.80 -18.57 31.96
C PRO A 528 -23.61 -17.36 32.46
N ASN A 529 -24.90 -17.58 32.74
CA ASN A 529 -25.82 -16.55 33.22
C ASN A 529 -25.59 -16.23 34.72
N LEU A 530 -24.45 -15.59 35.01
CA LEU A 530 -24.03 -15.15 36.34
C LEU A 530 -24.48 -13.70 36.61
N PRO A 531 -24.73 -13.31 37.88
CA PRO A 531 -25.12 -11.95 38.21
C PRO A 531 -23.97 -10.96 37.98
N ASP A 532 -24.27 -9.73 37.53
CA ASP A 532 -23.30 -8.65 37.26
C ASP A 532 -22.25 -8.49 38.38
N THR A 533 -22.69 -8.56 39.64
CA THR A 533 -21.85 -8.43 40.86
C THR A 533 -20.78 -9.52 41.01
N PHE A 534 -20.82 -10.59 40.20
CA PHE A 534 -19.74 -11.57 40.15
C PHE A 534 -18.49 -10.99 39.49
N PHE A 535 -18.62 -10.05 38.55
CA PHE A 535 -17.52 -9.53 37.73
C PHE A 535 -16.90 -8.23 38.26
N ASP A 536 -17.57 -7.52 39.17
CA ASP A 536 -17.14 -6.24 39.70
C ASP A 536 -15.72 -6.29 40.30
N GLY A 537 -14.81 -5.50 39.72
CA GLY A 537 -13.43 -5.30 40.22
C GLY A 537 -12.47 -6.49 40.08
N ARG A 538 -12.91 -7.67 39.61
CA ARG A 538 -12.04 -8.86 39.52
C ARG A 538 -10.98 -8.74 38.41
N LYS A 539 -9.82 -9.35 38.63
CA LYS A 539 -8.72 -9.46 37.66
C LYS A 539 -8.10 -10.86 37.71
N GLY A 540 -8.28 -11.65 36.65
CA GLY A 540 -7.82 -13.03 36.52
C GLY A 540 -8.71 -13.80 35.54
N ASN A 541 -8.96 -15.08 35.82
CA ASN A 541 -9.90 -15.91 35.06
C ASN A 541 -11.16 -16.26 35.88
N PRO A 542 -12.24 -15.46 35.82
CA PRO A 542 -13.53 -15.76 36.44
C PRO A 542 -14.12 -17.14 36.13
N LEU A 543 -13.82 -17.75 34.97
CA LEU A 543 -14.33 -19.08 34.62
C LEU A 543 -13.67 -20.20 35.45
N ALA A 544 -12.48 -19.95 35.99
CA ALA A 544 -11.82 -20.86 36.93
C ALA A 544 -12.33 -20.68 38.38
N GLU A 545 -12.96 -19.54 38.69
CA GLU A 545 -13.52 -19.21 40.00
C GLU A 545 -14.98 -19.68 40.20
N ASP A 546 -15.69 -20.06 39.13
CA ASP A 546 -17.06 -20.61 39.21
C ASP A 546 -17.06 -22.16 39.29
N PRO A 547 -17.30 -22.76 40.47
CA PRO A 547 -17.34 -24.22 40.63
C PRO A 547 -18.61 -24.87 40.05
N HIS A 548 -19.62 -24.11 39.65
CA HIS A 548 -20.84 -24.61 39.03
C HIS A 548 -20.69 -24.70 37.50
N TRP A 549 -20.23 -23.64 36.84
CA TRP A 549 -19.95 -23.71 35.39
C TRP A 549 -18.79 -24.64 35.07
N LYS A 550 -17.70 -24.61 35.86
CA LYS A 550 -16.50 -25.41 35.62
C LYS A 550 -16.77 -26.91 35.66
N LYS A 551 -17.72 -27.38 36.47
CA LYS A 551 -18.05 -28.82 36.58
C LYS A 551 -19.03 -29.25 35.51
N THR A 552 -18.82 -30.44 34.95
CA THR A 552 -19.66 -31.02 33.90
C THR A 552 -19.50 -32.53 33.87
N ASP A 553 -20.46 -33.26 33.30
CA ASP A 553 -20.25 -34.67 32.99
C ASP A 553 -19.40 -34.81 31.71
N CYS A 554 -18.57 -35.85 31.66
CA CYS A 554 -17.73 -36.15 30.50
C CYS A 554 -18.59 -36.67 29.33
N PRO A 555 -18.58 -36.00 28.15
CA PRO A 555 -19.42 -36.39 27.01
C PRO A 555 -19.03 -37.75 26.37
N LYS A 556 -17.94 -38.38 26.82
CA LYS A 556 -17.49 -39.70 26.34
C LYS A 556 -17.85 -40.86 27.29
N CYS A 557 -18.00 -40.61 28.60
CA CYS A 557 -18.18 -41.68 29.59
C CYS A 557 -19.11 -41.35 30.77
N GLY A 558 -19.71 -40.16 30.84
CA GLY A 558 -20.64 -39.76 31.89
C GLY A 558 -20.02 -39.54 33.29
N ALA A 559 -18.72 -39.79 33.47
CA ALA A 559 -18.04 -39.50 34.72
C ALA A 559 -17.85 -37.98 34.93
N ALA A 560 -17.79 -37.55 36.20
CA ALA A 560 -17.56 -36.15 36.55
C ALA A 560 -16.24 -35.63 35.96
N ALA A 561 -16.30 -34.44 35.36
CA ALA A 561 -15.20 -33.78 34.67
C ALA A 561 -15.22 -32.27 34.93
N GLU A 562 -14.17 -31.59 34.44
CA GLU A 562 -14.10 -30.14 34.43
C GLU A 562 -14.03 -29.63 32.98
N ARG A 563 -14.63 -28.46 32.73
CA ARG A 563 -14.46 -27.71 31.49
C ARG A 563 -13.05 -27.13 31.41
N GLU A 564 -12.56 -26.95 30.19
CA GLU A 564 -11.47 -26.01 29.98
C GLU A 564 -11.91 -24.62 30.42
N THR A 565 -11.05 -23.92 31.15
CA THR A 565 -11.32 -22.58 31.71
C THR A 565 -10.61 -21.48 30.93
N ASP A 566 -9.56 -21.80 30.17
CA ASP A 566 -8.91 -20.86 29.25
C ASP A 566 -9.80 -20.57 28.04
N THR A 567 -9.88 -19.29 27.67
CA THR A 567 -10.48 -18.82 26.40
C THR A 567 -9.45 -18.80 25.26
N MET A 568 -9.92 -18.71 24.02
CA MET A 568 -9.04 -18.59 22.85
C MET A 568 -8.60 -17.12 22.61
N ASP A 569 -7.43 -16.96 21.99
CA ASP A 569 -6.93 -15.67 21.52
C ASP A 569 -7.83 -15.05 20.44
N THR A 570 -8.01 -13.72 20.45
CA THR A 570 -8.84 -12.96 19.48
C THR A 570 -8.41 -13.18 18.03
N PHE A 571 -7.14 -13.52 17.80
CA PHE A 571 -6.64 -13.85 16.48
C PHE A 571 -7.26 -15.13 15.89
N MET A 572 -7.81 -16.02 16.72
CA MET A 572 -8.63 -17.16 16.27
C MET A 572 -9.79 -16.66 15.41
N ASP A 573 -10.62 -15.75 15.92
CA ASP A 573 -11.81 -15.25 15.22
C ASP A 573 -11.44 -14.48 13.95
N SER A 574 -10.39 -13.64 14.05
CA SER A 574 -9.84 -12.90 12.91
C SER A 574 -9.29 -13.81 11.79
N SER A 575 -8.96 -15.07 12.07
CA SER A 575 -8.29 -15.96 11.11
C SER A 575 -9.23 -16.57 10.05
N TRP A 576 -10.56 -16.50 10.23
CA TRP A 576 -11.52 -17.17 9.35
C TRP A 576 -12.83 -16.41 9.08
N TYR A 577 -13.08 -15.26 9.72
CA TYR A 577 -14.34 -14.51 9.59
C TYR A 577 -14.77 -14.21 8.14
N PHE A 578 -13.80 -14.06 7.23
CA PHE A 578 -14.01 -13.87 5.79
C PHE A 578 -14.66 -15.06 5.08
N PHE A 579 -14.50 -16.29 5.59
CA PHE A 579 -15.34 -17.44 5.20
C PHE A 579 -16.76 -17.28 5.76
N ARG A 580 -16.91 -16.92 7.05
CA ARG A 580 -18.22 -16.86 7.72
C ARG A 580 -19.18 -15.85 7.09
N PHE A 581 -18.68 -14.74 6.55
CA PHE A 581 -19.50 -13.75 5.81
C PHE A 581 -20.21 -14.31 4.57
N LEU A 582 -19.79 -15.47 4.05
CA LEU A 582 -20.47 -16.17 2.95
C LEU A 582 -21.72 -16.93 3.42
N ASP A 583 -21.81 -17.25 4.71
CA ASP A 583 -22.91 -18.02 5.29
C ASP A 583 -23.18 -17.69 6.79
N PRO A 584 -23.36 -16.40 7.16
CA PRO A 584 -23.26 -15.96 8.55
C PRO A 584 -24.40 -16.46 9.46
N LYS A 585 -25.48 -16.96 8.87
CA LYS A 585 -26.69 -17.48 9.55
C LYS A 585 -26.75 -19.02 9.60
N ASN A 586 -25.69 -19.73 9.21
CA ASN A 586 -25.70 -21.18 9.25
C ASN A 586 -25.39 -21.69 10.66
N GLU A 587 -26.42 -22.17 11.36
CA GLU A 587 -26.33 -22.74 12.71
C GLU A 587 -25.92 -24.23 12.71
N ASN A 588 -26.01 -24.89 11.57
CA ASN A 588 -25.75 -26.33 11.43
C ASN A 588 -24.31 -26.66 11.03
N ALA A 589 -23.62 -25.75 10.35
CA ALA A 589 -22.23 -25.89 9.91
C ALA A 589 -21.48 -24.56 9.92
N LEU A 590 -20.14 -24.64 9.93
CA LEU A 590 -19.24 -23.49 9.89
C LEU A 590 -19.53 -22.56 8.69
N LEU A 591 -19.70 -23.16 7.51
CA LEU A 591 -20.32 -22.63 6.31
C LEU A 591 -20.65 -23.79 5.35
N ASP A 592 -21.59 -23.56 4.43
CA ASP A 592 -21.86 -24.41 3.27
C ASP A 592 -20.62 -24.48 2.33
N PRO A 593 -20.07 -25.68 2.01
CA PRO A 593 -18.91 -25.82 1.13
C PRO A 593 -19.11 -25.34 -0.30
N HIS A 594 -20.33 -25.39 -0.84
CA HIS A 594 -20.62 -24.81 -2.15
C HIS A 594 -20.59 -23.28 -2.10
N LYS A 595 -21.06 -22.67 -1.00
CA LYS A 595 -20.83 -21.23 -0.75
C LYS A 595 -19.35 -20.93 -0.52
N ALA A 596 -18.56 -21.83 0.08
CA ALA A 596 -17.12 -21.67 0.21
C ALA A 596 -16.41 -21.68 -1.15
N ASN A 597 -16.62 -22.71 -1.97
CA ASN A 597 -16.00 -22.84 -3.30
C ASN A 597 -16.39 -21.68 -4.24
N LYS A 598 -17.67 -21.29 -4.26
CA LYS A 598 -18.17 -20.13 -5.03
C LYS A 598 -17.80 -18.78 -4.39
N GLY A 599 -17.46 -18.78 -3.11
CA GLY A 599 -17.29 -17.61 -2.25
C GLY A 599 -15.85 -17.17 -2.02
N MET A 600 -14.88 -18.08 -2.14
CA MET A 600 -13.47 -17.84 -1.86
C MET A 600 -12.58 -18.01 -3.10
N PRO A 601 -11.36 -17.45 -3.10
CA PRO A 601 -10.82 -16.52 -2.10
C PRO A 601 -11.47 -15.12 -2.14
N VAL A 602 -11.08 -14.26 -1.19
CA VAL A 602 -11.34 -12.82 -1.24
C VAL A 602 -10.54 -12.23 -2.42
N ASP A 603 -11.16 -11.35 -3.20
CA ASP A 603 -10.52 -10.78 -4.39
C ASP A 603 -9.66 -9.55 -4.04
N LEU A 604 -10.20 -8.61 -3.23
CA LEU A 604 -9.49 -7.43 -2.75
C LEU A 604 -9.58 -7.35 -1.22
N TYR A 605 -8.46 -7.47 -0.51
CA TYR A 605 -8.38 -7.31 0.95
C TYR A 605 -7.68 -6.00 1.33
N VAL A 606 -8.33 -5.15 2.13
CA VAL A 606 -7.87 -3.80 2.49
C VAL A 606 -7.59 -3.71 3.98
N GLY A 607 -6.39 -3.31 4.39
CA GLY A 607 -5.99 -3.42 5.79
C GLY A 607 -4.80 -2.57 6.22
N GLY A 608 -4.44 -2.65 7.50
CA GLY A 608 -3.26 -1.99 8.08
C GLY A 608 -1.99 -2.85 7.94
N VAL A 609 -0.83 -2.20 7.73
CA VAL A 609 0.47 -2.90 7.61
C VAL A 609 0.94 -3.49 8.95
N GLU A 610 0.40 -3.05 10.09
CA GLU A 610 0.67 -3.67 11.40
C GLU A 610 0.23 -5.15 11.48
N HIS A 611 -0.73 -5.57 10.65
CA HIS A 611 -1.23 -6.94 10.62
C HIS A 611 -0.43 -7.86 9.66
N ALA A 612 0.70 -7.38 9.12
CA ALA A 612 1.57 -8.09 8.17
C ALA A 612 2.04 -9.48 8.64
N ILE A 613 2.30 -9.64 9.94
CA ILE A 613 2.68 -10.91 10.56
C ILE A 613 1.40 -11.53 11.15
N LEU A 614 1.17 -11.42 12.46
CA LEU A 614 -0.05 -11.80 13.22
C LEU A 614 -1.23 -12.33 12.38
N HIS A 615 -2.22 -11.46 12.14
CA HIS A 615 -3.49 -11.83 11.52
C HIS A 615 -3.31 -12.38 10.10
N LEU A 616 -2.45 -11.79 9.26
CA LEU A 616 -2.27 -12.27 7.89
C LEU A 616 -1.55 -13.62 7.82
N LEU A 617 -0.71 -13.98 8.80
CA LEU A 617 -0.09 -15.31 8.88
C LEU A 617 -1.08 -16.36 9.39
N TYR A 618 -1.83 -16.05 10.47
CA TYR A 618 -2.84 -16.96 11.02
C TYR A 618 -4.00 -17.19 10.04
N ALA A 619 -4.45 -16.17 9.32
CA ALA A 619 -5.47 -16.30 8.27
C ALA A 619 -5.02 -17.23 7.13
N ARG A 620 -3.75 -17.13 6.70
CA ARG A 620 -3.17 -18.06 5.71
C ARG A 620 -3.10 -19.49 6.23
N PHE A 621 -2.67 -19.69 7.48
CA PHE A 621 -2.63 -21.00 8.13
C PHE A 621 -4.02 -21.67 8.20
N ILE A 622 -5.01 -20.97 8.76
CA ILE A 622 -6.37 -21.51 8.92
C ILE A 622 -7.07 -21.69 7.57
N SER A 623 -6.81 -20.82 6.59
CA SER A 623 -7.29 -20.98 5.21
C SER A 623 -6.69 -22.19 4.50
N LYS A 624 -5.38 -22.46 4.65
CA LYS A 624 -4.73 -23.70 4.16
C LYS A 624 -5.26 -24.94 4.87
N PHE A 625 -5.50 -24.86 6.20
CA PHE A 625 -6.15 -25.93 6.95
C PHE A 625 -7.54 -26.23 6.39
N LEU A 626 -8.41 -25.22 6.24
CA LEU A 626 -9.77 -25.40 5.70
C LEU A 626 -9.77 -25.90 4.25
N ALA A 627 -8.79 -25.49 3.43
CA ALA A 627 -8.60 -26.03 2.07
C ALA A 627 -8.27 -27.54 2.04
N SER A 628 -7.71 -28.09 3.13
CA SER A 628 -7.48 -29.53 3.32
C SER A 628 -8.68 -30.29 3.91
N THR A 629 -9.86 -29.66 4.00
CA THR A 629 -11.08 -30.25 4.56
C THR A 629 -12.24 -30.20 3.56
N ALA A 630 -13.32 -30.92 3.86
CA ALA A 630 -14.57 -30.85 3.11
C ALA A 630 -15.23 -29.44 3.15
N THR A 631 -14.74 -28.50 3.97
CA THR A 631 -15.26 -27.13 4.04
C THR A 631 -14.91 -26.28 2.82
N TRP A 632 -13.73 -26.44 2.23
CA TRP A 632 -13.31 -25.67 1.04
C TRP A 632 -12.36 -26.46 0.12
N PRO A 633 -12.78 -27.61 -0.44
CA PRO A 633 -11.89 -28.49 -1.21
C PRO A 633 -11.28 -27.82 -2.44
N GLU A 634 -11.95 -26.84 -3.05
CA GLU A 634 -11.38 -26.08 -4.18
C GLU A 634 -10.33 -25.04 -3.75
N GLY A 635 -10.12 -24.80 -2.46
CA GLY A 635 -9.04 -23.96 -1.96
C GLY A 635 -7.65 -24.47 -2.37
N THR A 636 -7.51 -25.78 -2.56
CA THR A 636 -6.32 -26.41 -3.14
C THR A 636 -5.91 -25.80 -4.49
N ARG A 637 -6.88 -25.33 -5.30
CA ARG A 637 -6.65 -24.70 -6.62
C ARG A 637 -6.03 -23.29 -6.53
N VAL A 638 -5.96 -22.72 -5.32
CA VAL A 638 -5.34 -21.43 -5.01
C VAL A 638 -4.34 -21.56 -3.84
N ASN A 639 -3.76 -22.75 -3.66
CA ASN A 639 -2.79 -23.10 -2.61
C ASN A 639 -3.29 -22.78 -1.18
N GLY A 640 -4.62 -22.77 -0.98
CA GLY A 640 -5.28 -22.40 0.27
C GLY A 640 -5.16 -20.92 0.65
N GLU A 641 -4.69 -20.05 -0.24
CA GLU A 641 -4.48 -18.62 0.06
C GLU A 641 -5.82 -17.84 0.12
N PRO A 642 -6.09 -17.10 1.21
CA PRO A 642 -7.39 -16.45 1.43
C PRO A 642 -7.60 -15.14 0.66
N PHE A 643 -6.52 -14.42 0.29
CA PHE A 643 -6.60 -13.06 -0.26
C PHE A 643 -5.80 -12.94 -1.58
N ARG A 644 -6.49 -12.73 -2.72
CA ARG A 644 -5.86 -12.59 -4.05
C ARG A 644 -5.02 -11.33 -4.20
N GLN A 645 -5.52 -10.20 -3.71
CA GLN A 645 -4.83 -8.92 -3.66
C GLN A 645 -4.88 -8.39 -2.23
N LEU A 646 -3.73 -7.94 -1.72
CA LEU A 646 -3.62 -7.21 -0.46
C LEU A 646 -3.32 -5.73 -0.74
N ILE A 647 -4.10 -4.84 -0.12
CA ILE A 647 -3.93 -3.39 -0.17
C ILE A 647 -3.68 -2.91 1.26
N THR A 648 -2.42 -2.74 1.63
CA THR A 648 -2.05 -2.14 2.92
C THR A 648 -2.15 -0.61 2.84
N GLN A 649 -2.97 0.00 3.69
CA GLN A 649 -2.90 1.44 3.90
C GLN A 649 -1.66 1.81 4.74
N GLY A 650 -1.13 3.01 4.50
CA GLY A 650 -0.23 3.67 5.44
C GLY A 650 -0.99 4.27 6.62
N MET A 651 -0.26 4.54 7.70
CA MET A 651 -0.86 5.01 8.96
C MET A 651 -1.47 6.41 8.81
N VAL A 652 -2.60 6.65 9.50
CA VAL A 652 -3.09 8.03 9.70
C VAL A 652 -2.44 8.59 10.95
N HIS A 653 -1.73 9.70 10.78
CA HIS A 653 -1.05 10.43 11.85
C HIS A 653 -1.85 11.68 12.24
N GLY A 654 -1.96 11.92 13.54
CA GLY A 654 -2.58 13.11 14.12
C GLY A 654 -1.53 14.10 14.62
N GLU A 655 -1.86 15.39 14.55
CA GLU A 655 -1.10 16.45 15.22
C GLU A 655 -1.05 16.14 16.73
N THR A 656 0.16 16.03 17.26
CA THR A 656 0.43 15.51 18.62
C THR A 656 1.33 16.46 19.39
N PHE A 657 1.03 16.65 20.67
CA PHE A 657 1.73 17.56 21.56
C PHE A 657 2.35 16.81 22.73
N THR A 658 3.63 17.09 23.03
CA THR A 658 4.34 16.55 24.18
C THR A 658 4.94 17.66 25.04
N ASN A 659 4.98 17.46 26.36
CA ASN A 659 5.63 18.38 27.29
C ASN A 659 7.17 18.30 27.08
N PRO A 660 7.87 19.43 26.86
CA PRO A 660 9.33 19.43 26.63
C PRO A 660 10.18 19.02 27.84
N GLU A 661 9.64 19.09 29.06
CA GLU A 661 10.35 18.80 30.31
C GLU A 661 10.40 17.30 30.64
N ASN A 662 9.44 16.51 30.14
CA ASN A 662 9.27 15.10 30.52
C ASN A 662 8.73 14.18 29.41
N GLY A 663 8.53 14.69 28.19
CA GLY A 663 8.07 13.91 27.02
C GLY A 663 6.61 13.45 27.06
N ARG A 664 5.84 13.70 28.14
CA ARG A 664 4.45 13.22 28.27
C ARG A 664 3.55 13.82 27.20
N PHE A 665 2.70 12.98 26.57
CA PHE A 665 1.61 13.41 25.70
C PHE A 665 0.61 14.30 26.45
N LEU A 666 0.30 15.45 25.85
CA LEU A 666 -0.59 16.47 26.41
C LEU A 666 -2.01 16.30 25.85
N ARG A 667 -3.01 16.47 26.72
CA ARG A 667 -4.42 16.44 26.33
C ARG A 667 -4.87 17.81 25.78
N PRO A 668 -5.91 17.87 24.92
CA PRO A 668 -6.42 19.13 24.37
C PRO A 668 -6.86 20.16 25.42
N ASP A 669 -7.33 19.72 26.59
CA ASP A 669 -7.70 20.59 27.71
C ASP A 669 -6.50 21.21 28.44
N GLU A 670 -5.31 20.58 28.35
CA GLU A 670 -4.05 21.08 28.93
C GLU A 670 -3.39 22.17 28.06
N LEU A 671 -3.88 22.38 26.84
CA LEU A 671 -3.30 23.28 25.83
C LEU A 671 -4.16 24.53 25.60
N ASP A 672 -3.55 25.70 25.49
CA ASP A 672 -4.17 26.85 24.84
C ASP A 672 -3.85 26.82 23.34
N LEU A 673 -4.91 26.84 22.52
CA LEU A 673 -4.87 26.80 21.07
C LEU A 673 -5.47 28.07 20.43
N THR A 674 -5.72 29.13 21.21
CA THR A 674 -6.25 30.43 20.73
C THR A 674 -5.37 31.07 19.66
N VAL A 675 -4.06 30.79 19.66
CA VAL A 675 -3.11 31.09 18.59
C VAL A 675 -2.58 29.78 18.01
N PRO A 676 -3.22 29.18 16.97
CA PRO A 676 -2.86 27.85 16.45
C PRO A 676 -1.46 27.72 15.83
N SER A 677 -0.72 28.83 15.67
CA SER A 677 0.68 28.87 15.24
C SER A 677 1.68 28.89 16.40
N ALA A 678 1.23 29.12 17.63
CA ALA A 678 2.04 29.22 18.83
C ALA A 678 1.25 28.69 20.05
N PRO A 679 0.89 27.39 20.08
CA PRO A 679 0.18 26.81 21.22
C PRO A 679 1.05 26.84 22.48
N CYS A 680 0.43 26.90 23.66
CA CYS A 680 1.13 26.82 24.93
C CYS A 680 0.42 25.90 25.94
N ILE A 681 1.17 25.42 26.93
CA ILE A 681 0.67 24.57 28.00
C ILE A 681 0.04 25.47 29.07
N LYS A 682 -1.26 25.31 29.36
CA LYS A 682 -2.02 26.20 30.25
C LYS A 682 -1.43 26.31 31.67
N ALA A 683 -0.73 25.27 32.13
CA ALA A 683 -0.22 25.19 33.51
C ALA A 683 1.07 26.01 33.75
N ASN A 684 1.92 26.20 32.74
CA ASN A 684 3.24 26.85 32.89
C ASN A 684 3.62 27.81 31.75
N GLY A 685 2.77 27.95 30.72
CA GLY A 685 3.00 28.84 29.58
C GLY A 685 4.07 28.38 28.57
N LEU A 686 4.71 27.22 28.78
CA LEU A 686 5.71 26.68 27.86
C LEU A 686 5.08 26.26 26.53
N GLN A 687 5.86 26.33 25.45
CA GLN A 687 5.44 25.74 24.18
C GLN A 687 5.63 24.21 24.22
N PRO A 688 4.63 23.42 23.79
CA PRO A 688 4.78 21.97 23.66
C PRO A 688 5.67 21.64 22.45
N HIS A 689 6.37 20.51 22.51
CA HIS A 689 6.88 19.88 21.30
C HIS A 689 5.70 19.38 20.45
N ARG A 690 5.85 19.44 19.13
CA ARG A 690 4.77 19.22 18.15
C ARG A 690 5.24 18.27 17.06
N SER A 691 4.61 17.10 16.94
CA SER A 691 4.91 16.09 15.92
C SER A 691 3.63 15.54 15.27
N TYR A 692 3.78 14.71 14.23
CA TYR A 692 2.69 13.93 13.64
C TYR A 692 2.91 12.44 13.94
N GLU A 693 2.06 11.89 14.81
CA GLU A 693 2.18 10.52 15.33
C GLU A 693 0.99 9.66 14.91
N LYS A 694 1.15 8.33 14.81
CA LYS A 694 0.03 7.38 14.68
C LYS A 694 -1.10 7.76 15.64
N MET A 695 -2.31 7.92 15.12
CA MET A 695 -3.48 8.24 15.95
C MET A 695 -3.72 7.14 17.00
N SER A 696 -3.81 7.52 18.27
CA SER A 696 -4.16 6.63 19.38
C SER A 696 -4.90 7.36 20.49
N LYS A 697 -5.60 6.60 21.35
CA LYS A 697 -6.23 7.12 22.57
C LYS A 697 -5.18 7.63 23.57
N SER A 698 -4.03 6.96 23.66
CA SER A 698 -2.92 7.30 24.59
C SER A 698 -2.11 8.53 24.21
N LYS A 699 -2.12 8.94 22.92
CA LYS A 699 -1.44 10.16 22.44
C LYS A 699 -2.38 11.37 22.35
N TYR A 700 -3.67 11.21 22.68
CA TYR A 700 -4.72 12.24 22.62
C TYR A 700 -4.88 12.95 21.26
N ASN A 701 -4.36 12.36 20.19
CA ASN A 701 -4.24 12.91 18.83
C ASN A 701 -5.26 12.31 17.84
N GLY A 702 -6.15 11.43 18.32
CA GLY A 702 -7.17 10.78 17.50
C GLY A 702 -8.31 11.73 17.14
N VAL A 703 -8.45 12.04 15.85
CA VAL A 703 -9.53 12.89 15.34
C VAL A 703 -10.80 12.06 15.11
N ASP A 704 -11.93 12.57 15.64
CA ASP A 704 -13.26 11.97 15.46
C ASP A 704 -13.77 12.14 14.00
N PRO A 705 -14.16 11.04 13.32
CA PRO A 705 -14.84 11.09 12.04
C PRO A 705 -16.18 11.84 12.12
N GLY A 706 -16.92 11.73 13.23
CA GLY A 706 -18.25 12.33 13.40
C GLY A 706 -18.22 13.85 13.28
N ALA A 707 -17.41 14.52 14.11
CA ALA A 707 -17.20 15.96 14.06
C ALA A 707 -16.68 16.44 12.70
N THR A 708 -15.77 15.67 12.08
CA THR A 708 -15.23 16.00 10.75
C THR A 708 -16.31 15.94 9.67
N ILE A 709 -17.13 14.89 9.68
CA ILE A 709 -18.25 14.69 8.75
C ILE A 709 -19.33 15.74 8.96
N ALA A 710 -19.66 16.08 10.21
CA ALA A 710 -20.66 17.10 10.54
C ALA A 710 -20.23 18.51 10.10
N MET A 711 -18.93 18.83 10.15
CA MET A 711 -18.41 20.14 9.74
C MET A 711 -18.23 20.29 8.22
N TYR A 712 -17.86 19.21 7.52
CA TYR A 712 -17.42 19.30 6.12
C TYR A 712 -18.23 18.48 5.10
N GLY A 713 -19.05 17.54 5.57
CA GLY A 713 -19.73 16.53 4.77
C GLY A 713 -18.91 15.24 4.56
N VAL A 714 -19.62 14.11 4.40
CA VAL A 714 -19.01 12.78 4.19
C VAL A 714 -18.10 12.79 2.96
N ASP A 715 -18.61 13.27 1.84
CA ASP A 715 -17.91 13.24 0.55
C ASP A 715 -16.65 14.10 0.52
N ALA A 716 -16.67 15.27 1.17
CA ALA A 716 -15.47 16.11 1.30
C ALA A 716 -14.42 15.45 2.21
N THR A 717 -14.86 14.81 3.29
CA THR A 717 -13.99 14.08 4.22
C THR A 717 -13.31 12.90 3.51
N ARG A 718 -14.08 12.10 2.77
CA ARG A 718 -13.59 10.97 1.96
C ARG A 718 -12.60 11.45 0.89
N ALA A 719 -13.01 12.38 0.05
CA ALA A 719 -12.19 12.86 -1.07
C ALA A 719 -10.88 13.51 -0.60
N HIS A 720 -10.90 14.26 0.51
CA HIS A 720 -9.69 14.83 1.11
C HIS A 720 -8.75 13.76 1.67
N MET A 721 -9.29 12.77 2.39
CA MET A 721 -8.53 11.65 2.93
C MET A 721 -7.87 10.79 1.83
N LEU A 722 -8.51 10.65 0.67
CA LEU A 722 -7.93 9.95 -0.48
C LEU A 722 -6.92 10.81 -1.26
N PHE A 723 -7.11 12.13 -1.29
CA PHE A 723 -6.23 13.07 -1.99
C PHE A 723 -4.92 13.35 -1.25
N GLN A 724 -4.96 13.39 0.09
CA GLN A 724 -3.85 13.92 0.89
C GLN A 724 -2.57 13.07 0.85
N ALA A 725 -2.68 11.74 0.67
CA ALA A 725 -1.51 10.84 0.55
C ALA A 725 -1.87 9.57 -0.26
N PRO A 726 -0.93 9.00 -1.04
CA PRO A 726 -1.08 7.67 -1.64
C PRO A 726 -1.47 6.60 -0.62
N VAL A 727 -2.16 5.55 -1.08
CA VAL A 727 -2.78 4.55 -0.18
C VAL A 727 -1.78 3.94 0.81
N GLY A 728 -0.61 3.49 0.34
CA GLY A 728 0.42 2.88 1.18
C GLY A 728 1.22 3.86 2.06
N ASP A 729 1.10 5.17 1.81
CA ASP A 729 1.90 6.20 2.49
C ASP A 729 1.21 6.70 3.77
N VAL A 730 2.02 7.19 4.70
CA VAL A 730 1.53 7.85 5.93
C VAL A 730 0.74 9.10 5.57
N LEU A 731 -0.45 9.25 6.16
CA LEU A 731 -1.32 10.41 5.99
C LEU A 731 -1.28 11.24 7.28
N GLU A 732 -0.48 12.31 7.27
CA GLU A 732 -0.51 13.36 8.29
C GLU A 732 -1.82 14.17 8.14
N TRP A 733 -2.82 13.94 8.99
CA TRP A 733 -4.13 14.54 8.81
C TRP A 733 -4.10 16.06 9.00
N ASP A 734 -4.51 16.80 7.96
CA ASP A 734 -4.65 18.26 8.04
C ASP A 734 -6.04 18.71 7.57
N ALA A 735 -6.91 18.99 8.54
CA ALA A 735 -8.26 19.51 8.29
C ALA A 735 -8.25 20.88 7.57
N LYS A 736 -7.19 21.70 7.69
CA LYS A 736 -7.13 23.05 7.10
C LYS A 736 -7.11 23.01 5.56
N LYS A 737 -6.74 21.86 4.98
CA LYS A 737 -6.69 21.63 3.51
C LYS A 737 -8.05 21.22 2.90
N ILE A 738 -9.01 20.73 3.69
CA ILE A 738 -10.30 20.18 3.19
C ILE A 738 -11.13 21.21 2.40
N THR A 739 -10.98 22.50 2.72
CA THR A 739 -11.63 23.63 2.03
C THR A 739 -11.23 23.74 0.55
N GLY A 740 -10.12 23.13 0.12
CA GLY A 740 -9.81 22.93 -1.30
C GLY A 740 -10.79 21.96 -1.96
N VAL A 741 -10.97 20.79 -1.35
CA VAL A 741 -11.84 19.70 -1.81
C VAL A 741 -13.31 20.11 -1.79
N GLN A 742 -13.79 20.76 -0.72
CA GLN A 742 -15.16 21.29 -0.66
C GLN A 742 -15.47 22.26 -1.82
N ARG A 743 -14.56 23.20 -2.12
CA ARG A 743 -14.73 24.16 -3.22
C ARG A 743 -14.75 23.48 -4.59
N TRP A 744 -14.03 22.37 -4.76
CA TRP A 744 -14.04 21.55 -5.96
C TRP A 744 -15.35 20.74 -6.10
N LEU A 745 -15.81 20.05 -5.04
CA LEU A 745 -17.09 19.33 -5.07
C LEU A 745 -18.27 20.30 -5.32
N GLN A 746 -18.26 21.47 -4.70
CA GLN A 746 -19.20 22.56 -5.01
C GLN A 746 -19.05 23.12 -6.43
N ARG A 747 -17.87 23.02 -7.07
CA ARG A 747 -17.72 23.34 -8.50
C ARG A 747 -18.40 22.28 -9.36
N ILE A 748 -18.29 20.97 -9.06
CA ILE A 748 -19.01 19.91 -9.77
C ILE A 748 -20.53 20.14 -9.71
N LEU A 749 -21.08 20.43 -8.53
CA LEU A 749 -22.51 20.72 -8.35
C LEU A 749 -22.97 21.92 -9.20
N ARG A 750 -22.25 23.05 -9.12
CA ARG A 750 -22.56 24.24 -9.95
C ARG A 750 -22.49 23.94 -11.44
N LEU A 751 -21.46 23.24 -11.91
CA LEU A 751 -21.32 22.88 -13.33
C LEU A 751 -22.48 21.97 -13.80
N SER A 752 -23.05 21.14 -12.92
CA SER A 752 -24.23 20.32 -13.24
C SER A 752 -25.55 21.11 -13.36
N THR A 753 -25.60 22.33 -12.81
CA THR A 753 -26.77 23.23 -12.93
C THR A 753 -26.71 24.17 -14.14
N ILE A 754 -25.59 24.19 -14.87
CA ILE A 754 -25.43 25.02 -16.06
C ILE A 754 -26.13 24.34 -17.24
N SER A 755 -27.05 25.05 -17.89
CA SER A 755 -27.42 24.72 -19.26
C SER A 755 -26.18 24.92 -20.13
N TRP A 756 -25.61 23.83 -20.65
CA TRP A 756 -24.47 23.87 -21.56
C TRP A 756 -24.83 24.36 -22.97
N VAL A 757 -26.09 24.75 -23.18
CA VAL A 757 -26.71 25.10 -24.45
C VAL A 757 -27.08 26.60 -24.44
N PRO A 758 -26.70 27.38 -25.48
CA PRO A 758 -27.20 28.75 -25.66
C PRO A 758 -28.72 28.80 -25.77
N GLU A 759 -29.36 29.89 -25.34
CA GLU A 759 -30.84 29.99 -25.30
C GLU A 759 -31.49 29.74 -26.68
N ASP A 760 -30.88 30.25 -27.76
CA ASP A 760 -31.33 30.05 -29.15
C ASP A 760 -31.32 28.58 -29.62
N ASN A 761 -30.56 27.71 -28.93
CA ASN A 761 -30.41 26.29 -29.25
C ASN A 761 -31.13 25.36 -28.25
N LEU A 762 -31.77 25.88 -27.20
CA LEU A 762 -32.47 25.07 -26.19
C LEU A 762 -33.60 24.21 -26.78
N SER A 763 -34.21 24.66 -27.88
CA SER A 763 -35.26 23.92 -28.62
C SER A 763 -34.73 22.78 -29.49
N ARG A 764 -33.41 22.72 -29.73
CA ARG A 764 -32.73 21.73 -30.59
C ARG A 764 -31.82 20.77 -29.81
N PHE A 765 -31.61 21.02 -28.52
CA PHE A 765 -30.81 20.14 -27.66
C PHE A 765 -31.70 19.09 -26.99
N GLU A 766 -31.31 17.83 -27.12
CA GLU A 766 -31.86 16.73 -26.34
C GLU A 766 -30.75 16.04 -25.57
N ILE A 767 -31.11 15.44 -24.43
CA ILE A 767 -30.22 14.54 -23.69
C ILE A 767 -29.83 13.35 -24.59
N PRO A 768 -28.53 13.04 -24.75
CA PRO A 768 -28.07 11.84 -25.45
C PRO A 768 -28.66 10.55 -24.89
N GLU A 769 -29.02 9.60 -25.76
CA GLU A 769 -29.72 8.36 -25.37
C GLU A 769 -28.94 7.50 -24.36
N HIS A 770 -27.61 7.54 -24.41
CA HIS A 770 -26.74 6.97 -23.38
C HIS A 770 -25.43 7.76 -23.22
N ALA A 771 -24.87 7.74 -22.01
CA ALA A 771 -23.68 8.55 -21.68
C ALA A 771 -22.40 8.12 -22.42
N ASP A 772 -22.26 6.83 -22.79
CA ASP A 772 -21.05 6.25 -23.40
C ASP A 772 -21.05 6.26 -24.95
N MET A 773 -21.69 7.24 -25.59
CA MET A 773 -21.57 7.40 -27.06
C MET A 773 -20.11 7.70 -27.44
N THR A 774 -19.60 7.00 -28.46
CA THR A 774 -18.32 7.35 -29.10
C THR A 774 -18.42 8.70 -29.81
N LEU A 775 -17.28 9.34 -30.06
CA LEU A 775 -17.26 10.64 -30.77
C LEU A 775 -17.88 10.55 -32.18
N TYR A 776 -17.71 9.41 -32.85
CA TYR A 776 -18.31 9.17 -34.16
C TYR A 776 -19.84 9.07 -34.08
N GLU A 777 -20.39 8.43 -33.04
CA GLU A 777 -21.84 8.38 -32.80
C GLU A 777 -22.39 9.76 -32.45
N ILE A 778 -21.73 10.52 -31.56
CA ILE A 778 -22.14 11.90 -31.22
C ILE A 778 -22.22 12.74 -32.50
N LEU A 779 -21.15 12.78 -33.30
CA LEU A 779 -21.11 13.56 -34.54
C LEU A 779 -22.14 13.07 -35.58
N LYS A 780 -22.39 11.76 -35.67
CA LYS A 780 -23.41 11.17 -36.55
C LYS A 780 -24.81 11.61 -36.15
N THR A 781 -25.15 11.50 -34.86
CA THR A 781 -26.44 11.92 -34.31
C THR A 781 -26.68 13.42 -34.51
N LEU A 782 -25.65 14.27 -34.36
CA LEU A 782 -25.77 15.71 -34.63
C LEU A 782 -25.96 16.04 -36.11
N ALA A 783 -25.33 15.31 -37.03
CA ALA A 783 -25.56 15.45 -38.47
C ALA A 783 -26.96 14.95 -38.89
N GLN A 784 -27.42 13.83 -38.31
CA GLN A 784 -28.78 13.30 -38.55
C GLN A 784 -29.90 14.21 -38.02
N ARG A 785 -29.58 15.16 -37.15
CA ARG A 785 -30.53 16.09 -36.51
C ARG A 785 -30.40 17.53 -37.04
N GLU A 786 -29.66 17.73 -38.14
CA GLU A 786 -29.41 19.05 -38.75
C GLU A 786 -28.76 20.08 -37.80
N VAL A 787 -28.11 19.60 -36.72
CA VAL A 787 -27.33 20.41 -35.77
C VAL A 787 -25.89 20.63 -36.28
N LEU A 788 -25.44 19.77 -37.20
CA LEU A 788 -24.25 19.95 -38.02
C LEU A 788 -24.64 19.95 -39.50
N GLU A 789 -24.36 21.04 -40.22
CA GLU A 789 -24.38 21.01 -41.69
C GLU A 789 -23.21 20.14 -42.20
N PRO A 790 -23.46 19.10 -43.01
CA PRO A 790 -22.40 18.41 -43.74
C PRO A 790 -21.73 19.35 -44.74
N SER A 791 -20.42 19.25 -44.89
CA SER A 791 -19.71 19.94 -45.98
C SER A 791 -20.33 19.55 -47.33
N ARG A 792 -20.58 20.54 -48.20
CA ARG A 792 -21.24 20.35 -49.51
C ARG A 792 -20.29 19.71 -50.55
N SER A 793 -19.82 18.50 -50.24
CA SER A 793 -19.10 17.62 -51.16
C SER A 793 -20.10 16.86 -52.03
N SER A 794 -19.89 16.83 -53.34
CA SER A 794 -20.84 16.25 -54.31
C SER A 794 -20.79 14.71 -54.42
N ASN A 795 -19.82 14.06 -53.75
CA ASN A 795 -19.64 12.61 -53.77
C ASN A 795 -19.97 11.99 -52.41
N LYS A 796 -20.73 10.88 -52.40
CA LYS A 796 -20.98 10.08 -51.18
C LYS A 796 -19.64 9.50 -50.66
N PRO A 797 -19.16 9.89 -49.47
CA PRO A 797 -17.88 9.42 -48.96
C PRO A 797 -17.97 7.96 -48.48
N THR A 798 -16.96 7.15 -48.78
CA THR A 798 -16.82 5.80 -48.23
C THR A 798 -16.28 5.85 -46.79
N GLY A 799 -16.48 4.76 -46.03
CA GLY A 799 -16.47 4.81 -44.55
C GLY A 799 -15.24 5.42 -43.87
N SER A 800 -14.03 5.20 -44.40
CA SER A 800 -12.80 5.76 -43.85
C SER A 800 -12.63 7.27 -44.14
N GLN A 801 -13.20 7.76 -45.24
CA GLN A 801 -13.16 9.16 -45.63
C GLN A 801 -14.23 9.97 -44.87
N ALA A 802 -15.45 9.45 -44.77
CA ALA A 802 -16.54 10.06 -44.00
C ALA A 802 -16.10 10.34 -42.54
N GLY A 803 -15.41 9.38 -41.91
CA GLY A 803 -14.85 9.54 -40.57
C GLY A 803 -13.77 10.62 -40.46
N ARG A 804 -13.00 10.92 -41.51
CA ARG A 804 -12.03 12.03 -41.51
C ARG A 804 -12.73 13.38 -41.66
N GLU A 805 -13.73 13.45 -42.54
CA GLU A 805 -14.53 14.65 -42.80
C GLU A 805 -15.33 15.07 -41.56
N MET A 806 -15.96 14.12 -40.86
CA MET A 806 -16.65 14.39 -39.58
C MET A 806 -15.70 14.91 -38.49
N LEU A 807 -14.50 14.36 -38.36
CA LEU A 807 -13.50 14.86 -37.39
C LEU A 807 -12.86 16.20 -37.78
N ALA A 808 -13.06 16.67 -39.02
CA ALA A 808 -12.65 18.01 -39.43
C ALA A 808 -13.56 19.11 -38.87
N LEU A 809 -14.85 18.81 -38.63
CA LEU A 809 -15.86 19.75 -38.10
C LEU A 809 -15.58 20.23 -36.66
N LEU A 810 -14.78 19.47 -35.90
CA LEU A 810 -14.41 19.82 -34.53
C LEU A 810 -13.47 21.05 -34.51
N THR A 811 -13.64 21.95 -33.53
CA THR A 811 -12.66 23.02 -33.27
C THR A 811 -11.40 22.47 -32.58
N ALA A 812 -10.39 23.31 -32.39
CA ALA A 812 -9.21 22.96 -31.60
C ALA A 812 -9.57 22.67 -30.13
N GLU A 813 -10.47 23.46 -29.54
CA GLU A 813 -10.91 23.31 -28.15
C GLU A 813 -11.81 22.08 -27.96
N ASP A 814 -12.66 21.74 -28.93
CA ASP A 814 -13.45 20.49 -28.91
C ASP A 814 -12.54 19.25 -28.88
N ARG A 815 -11.52 19.24 -29.76
CA ARG A 815 -10.51 18.16 -29.80
C ARG A 815 -9.78 18.05 -28.46
N LYS A 816 -9.33 19.18 -27.90
CA LYS A 816 -8.61 19.27 -26.62
C LYS A 816 -9.46 18.79 -25.43
N LEU A 817 -10.72 19.21 -25.34
CA LEU A 817 -11.67 18.75 -24.31
C LEU A 817 -11.89 17.24 -24.39
N TRP A 818 -12.16 16.70 -25.59
CA TRP A 818 -12.42 15.27 -25.74
C TRP A 818 -11.18 14.41 -25.50
N ILE A 819 -10.01 14.79 -26.06
CA ILE A 819 -8.73 14.11 -25.78
C ILE A 819 -8.48 14.05 -24.28
N LYS A 820 -8.64 15.18 -23.56
CA LYS A 820 -8.37 15.22 -22.12
C LYS A 820 -9.39 14.43 -21.30
N THR A 821 -10.64 14.38 -21.74
CA THR A 821 -11.69 13.52 -21.16
C THR A 821 -11.34 12.04 -21.30
N GLN A 822 -11.01 11.58 -22.51
CA GLN A 822 -10.66 10.18 -22.76
C GLN A 822 -9.35 9.75 -22.05
N GLN A 823 -8.35 10.64 -22.01
CA GLN A 823 -7.13 10.43 -21.22
C GLN A 823 -7.41 10.26 -19.72
N ILE A 824 -8.34 11.04 -19.16
CA ILE A 824 -8.68 10.98 -17.74
C ILE A 824 -9.52 9.74 -17.42
N ILE A 825 -10.45 9.33 -18.29
CA ILE A 825 -11.16 8.04 -18.13
C ILE A 825 -10.16 6.88 -18.09
N ALA A 826 -9.16 6.89 -18.97
CA ALA A 826 -8.08 5.89 -18.95
C ALA A 826 -7.24 5.94 -17.66
N SER A 827 -6.76 7.12 -17.27
CA SER A 827 -5.91 7.32 -16.06
C SER A 827 -6.62 6.91 -14.77
N VAL A 828 -7.89 7.29 -14.62
CA VAL A 828 -8.70 6.94 -13.45
C VAL A 828 -9.03 5.44 -13.42
N LYS A 829 -9.40 4.83 -14.57
CA LYS A 829 -9.63 3.39 -14.66
C LYS A 829 -8.39 2.58 -14.27
N LEU A 830 -7.21 2.97 -14.76
CA LEU A 830 -5.92 2.39 -14.39
C LEU A 830 -5.66 2.54 -12.88
N SER A 831 -5.87 3.74 -12.36
CA SER A 831 -5.63 4.07 -10.94
C SER A 831 -6.54 3.33 -9.96
N TYR A 832 -7.76 2.93 -10.37
CA TYR A 832 -8.64 2.07 -9.57
C TYR A 832 -8.38 0.56 -9.78
N SER A 833 -7.84 0.14 -10.93
CA SER A 833 -7.76 -1.28 -11.31
C SER A 833 -6.41 -1.94 -11.05
N GLU A 834 -5.32 -1.17 -11.10
CA GLU A 834 -3.95 -1.70 -11.15
C GLU A 834 -3.03 -1.01 -10.13
N THR A 835 -2.99 0.33 -10.11
CA THR A 835 -1.99 1.07 -9.28
C THR A 835 -2.52 1.57 -7.94
N TYR A 836 -3.83 1.41 -7.67
CA TYR A 836 -4.53 1.89 -6.46
C TYR A 836 -4.20 3.33 -6.05
N SER A 837 -3.89 4.19 -7.03
CA SER A 837 -3.40 5.57 -6.84
C SER A 837 -4.55 6.55 -6.63
N LEU A 838 -5.33 6.36 -5.56
CA LEU A 838 -6.59 7.09 -5.31
C LEU A 838 -6.40 8.61 -5.15
N ASN A 839 -5.20 9.07 -4.78
CA ASN A 839 -4.83 10.48 -4.75
C ASN A 839 -4.69 11.08 -6.16
N THR A 840 -4.11 10.32 -7.11
CA THR A 840 -4.02 10.71 -8.53
C THR A 840 -5.40 10.85 -9.13
N ILE A 841 -6.36 9.98 -8.76
CA ILE A 841 -7.75 10.07 -9.22
C ILE A 841 -8.36 11.42 -8.87
N VAL A 842 -8.27 11.87 -7.62
CA VAL A 842 -8.83 13.17 -7.23
C VAL A 842 -8.17 14.32 -8.01
N SER A 843 -6.85 14.24 -8.25
CA SER A 843 -6.11 15.22 -9.08
C SER A 843 -6.58 15.25 -10.54
N ASP A 844 -6.80 14.08 -11.15
CA ASP A 844 -7.32 13.94 -12.51
C ASP A 844 -8.77 14.43 -12.62
N LEU A 845 -9.64 14.09 -11.66
CA LEU A 845 -11.01 14.57 -11.61
C LEU A 845 -11.07 16.10 -11.44
N MET A 846 -10.22 16.69 -10.58
CA MET A 846 -10.04 18.15 -10.50
C MET A 846 -9.58 18.74 -11.84
N THR A 847 -8.66 18.08 -12.53
CA THR A 847 -8.16 18.51 -13.85
C THR A 847 -9.26 18.48 -14.91
N LEU A 848 -10.09 17.43 -14.97
CA LEU A 848 -11.25 17.38 -15.87
C LEU A 848 -12.29 18.44 -15.52
N THR A 849 -12.57 18.65 -14.22
CA THR A 849 -13.50 19.68 -13.73
C THR A 849 -13.09 21.07 -14.20
N ASN A 850 -11.80 21.40 -14.14
CA ASN A 850 -11.27 22.66 -14.65
C ASN A 850 -11.31 22.69 -16.19
N THR A 851 -10.93 21.61 -16.88
CA THR A 851 -10.98 21.54 -18.36
C THR A 851 -12.39 21.82 -18.89
N ILE A 852 -13.43 21.20 -18.31
CA ILE A 852 -14.84 21.43 -18.69
C ILE A 852 -15.28 22.87 -18.44
N HIS A 853 -14.79 23.49 -17.35
CA HIS A 853 -15.09 24.88 -16.99
C HIS A 853 -14.42 25.88 -17.93
N ASP A 854 -13.13 25.66 -18.25
CA ASP A 854 -12.27 26.59 -18.96
C ASP A 854 -12.41 26.47 -20.49
N SER A 855 -12.85 25.33 -21.03
CA SER A 855 -13.18 25.19 -22.46
C SER A 855 -14.32 26.14 -22.87
N PRO A 856 -14.19 26.93 -23.95
CA PRO A 856 -15.25 27.82 -24.41
C PRO A 856 -16.43 27.06 -25.06
N GLN A 857 -17.60 27.70 -25.13
CA GLN A 857 -18.75 27.22 -25.89
C GLN A 857 -18.72 27.81 -27.30
N CYS A 858 -17.92 27.21 -28.20
CA CYS A 858 -17.71 27.72 -29.56
C CYS A 858 -18.69 27.16 -30.62
N SER A 859 -19.38 26.06 -30.32
CA SER A 859 -20.30 25.40 -31.26
C SER A 859 -21.40 24.61 -30.55
N ALA A 860 -22.39 24.15 -31.33
CA ALA A 860 -23.35 23.16 -30.85
C ALA A 860 -22.65 21.87 -30.39
N VAL A 861 -21.63 21.39 -31.12
CA VAL A 861 -20.84 20.21 -30.74
C VAL A 861 -20.17 20.39 -29.38
N SER A 862 -19.61 21.58 -29.11
CA SER A 862 -19.01 21.93 -27.81
C SER A 862 -19.98 21.76 -26.64
N SER A 863 -21.28 21.98 -26.87
CA SER A 863 -22.34 21.82 -25.87
C SER A 863 -22.55 20.34 -25.51
N TYR A 864 -22.64 19.47 -26.52
CA TYR A 864 -22.75 18.02 -26.34
C TYR A 864 -21.48 17.41 -25.73
N LEU A 865 -20.29 17.82 -26.19
CA LEU A 865 -19.02 17.32 -25.64
C LEU A 865 -18.84 17.74 -24.17
N LYS A 866 -19.24 18.96 -23.78
CA LYS A 866 -19.29 19.38 -22.37
C LYS A 866 -20.27 18.52 -21.57
N TRP A 867 -21.46 18.23 -22.09
CA TRP A 867 -22.43 17.36 -21.42
C TRP A 867 -21.88 15.94 -21.19
N HIS A 868 -21.33 15.28 -22.22
CA HIS A 868 -20.72 13.95 -22.06
C HIS A 868 -19.52 13.98 -21.11
N SER A 869 -18.63 14.97 -21.24
CA SER A 869 -17.47 15.13 -20.33
C SER A 869 -17.92 15.30 -18.88
N MET A 870 -19.02 16.03 -18.64
CA MET A 870 -19.61 16.20 -17.31
C MET A 870 -20.25 14.90 -16.80
N ALA A 871 -20.99 14.18 -17.65
CA ALA A 871 -21.56 12.87 -17.32
C ALA A 871 -20.48 11.83 -16.94
N HIS A 872 -19.37 11.78 -17.69
CA HIS A 872 -18.22 10.94 -17.36
C HIS A 872 -17.52 11.39 -16.06
N LEU A 873 -17.30 12.70 -15.85
CA LEU A 873 -16.74 13.25 -14.61
C LEU A 873 -17.57 12.84 -13.39
N ILE A 874 -18.90 12.96 -13.46
CA ILE A 874 -19.82 12.56 -12.40
C ILE A 874 -19.70 11.05 -12.10
N ARG A 875 -19.74 10.20 -13.14
CA ARG A 875 -19.64 8.74 -13.00
C ARG A 875 -18.28 8.29 -12.44
N MET A 876 -17.18 8.95 -12.80
CA MET A 876 -15.86 8.67 -12.21
C MET A 876 -15.71 9.19 -10.76
N THR A 877 -16.49 10.22 -10.40
CA THR A 877 -16.53 10.81 -9.04
C THR A 877 -17.37 9.97 -8.06
N ALA A 878 -18.39 9.26 -8.55
CA ALA A 878 -19.36 8.51 -7.73
C ALA A 878 -18.77 7.50 -6.73
N PRO A 879 -17.67 6.78 -7.01
CA PRO A 879 -17.04 5.93 -6.00
C PRO A 879 -16.42 6.72 -4.83
N ILE A 880 -15.90 7.93 -5.09
CA ILE A 880 -15.22 8.78 -4.09
C ILE A 880 -16.21 9.64 -3.31
N ALA A 881 -17.08 10.35 -4.02
CA ALA A 881 -18.05 11.30 -3.49
C ALA A 881 -19.47 10.93 -3.97
N PRO A 882 -20.08 9.88 -3.39
CA PRO A 882 -21.34 9.31 -3.86
C PRO A 882 -22.52 10.30 -3.80
N GLY A 883 -22.65 11.10 -2.74
CA GLY A 883 -23.77 12.04 -2.59
C GLY A 883 -23.68 13.24 -3.53
N VAL A 884 -22.47 13.75 -3.76
CA VAL A 884 -22.18 14.81 -4.74
C VAL A 884 -22.41 14.29 -6.16
N ALA A 885 -22.00 13.07 -6.48
CA ALA A 885 -22.22 12.49 -7.80
C ALA A 885 -23.69 12.19 -8.07
N GLU A 886 -24.43 11.65 -7.09
CA GLU A 886 -25.87 11.39 -7.22
C GLU A 886 -26.66 12.69 -7.40
N GLU A 887 -26.34 13.73 -6.61
CA GLU A 887 -26.91 15.07 -6.78
C GLU A 887 -26.56 15.66 -8.16
N ALA A 888 -25.29 15.63 -8.55
CA ALA A 888 -24.80 16.15 -9.83
C ALA A 888 -25.44 15.44 -11.03
N TRP A 889 -25.68 14.12 -10.94
CA TRP A 889 -26.35 13.32 -11.96
C TRP A 889 -27.81 13.76 -12.15
N HIS A 890 -28.56 13.90 -11.05
CA HIS A 890 -29.94 14.38 -11.09
C HIS A 890 -30.04 15.85 -11.55
N LEU A 891 -29.10 16.71 -11.17
CA LEU A 891 -29.05 18.10 -11.61
C LEU A 891 -28.71 18.22 -13.10
N LEU A 892 -27.72 17.48 -13.61
CA LEU A 892 -27.33 17.51 -15.03
C LEU A 892 -28.49 17.07 -15.93
N ASN A 893 -29.16 15.98 -15.58
CA ASN A 893 -30.31 15.48 -16.33
C ASN A 893 -31.54 16.41 -16.17
N GLY A 894 -31.84 16.86 -14.95
CA GLY A 894 -32.97 17.73 -14.64
C GLY A 894 -32.87 19.17 -15.16
N SER A 895 -31.70 19.59 -15.65
CA SER A 895 -31.45 20.91 -16.25
C SER A 895 -31.44 20.89 -17.79
N SER A 896 -31.56 19.72 -18.42
CA SER A 896 -31.25 19.49 -19.84
C SER A 896 -32.49 19.24 -20.72
N GLY A 897 -33.48 20.14 -20.72
CA GLY A 897 -34.58 20.10 -21.70
C GLY A 897 -35.90 20.75 -21.27
N PRO A 898 -36.86 20.92 -22.21
CA PRO A 898 -38.20 21.42 -21.91
C PRO A 898 -39.02 20.38 -21.13
N ARG A 899 -39.78 20.85 -20.13
CA ARG A 899 -40.54 19.99 -19.20
C ARG A 899 -42.03 19.95 -19.57
N THR A 900 -42.57 18.75 -19.76
CA THR A 900 -43.98 18.43 -19.53
C THR A 900 -44.10 17.60 -18.25
N ALA A 901 -45.27 17.61 -17.59
CA ALA A 901 -45.47 16.82 -16.37
C ALA A 901 -45.45 15.31 -16.64
N ASP A 902 -45.87 14.91 -17.84
CA ASP A 902 -46.01 13.52 -18.30
C ASP A 902 -44.77 13.00 -19.04
N ASP A 903 -43.62 13.69 -18.97
CA ASP A 903 -42.39 13.31 -19.68
C ASP A 903 -41.83 11.96 -19.19
N PRO A 904 -41.82 10.89 -20.02
CA PRO A 904 -41.33 9.57 -19.62
C PRO A 904 -39.84 9.53 -19.26
N ARG A 905 -39.07 10.60 -19.53
CA ARG A 905 -37.66 10.73 -19.12
C ARG A 905 -37.53 11.00 -17.62
N VAL A 906 -38.52 11.64 -17.00
CA VAL A 906 -38.49 11.97 -15.56
C VAL A 906 -38.64 10.71 -14.70
N SER A 907 -39.40 9.70 -15.15
CA SER A 907 -39.49 8.39 -14.48
C SER A 907 -38.29 7.46 -14.78
N ARG A 908 -37.36 7.86 -15.66
CA ARG A 908 -36.17 7.08 -16.06
C ARG A 908 -34.87 7.53 -15.40
N LEU A 909 -34.90 8.52 -14.52
CA LEU A 909 -33.70 8.97 -13.79
C LEU A 909 -33.30 7.94 -12.73
N THR A 910 -32.52 6.95 -13.15
CA THR A 910 -31.86 5.98 -12.29
C THR A 910 -30.62 6.59 -11.62
N THR A 911 -30.23 6.00 -10.49
CA THR A 911 -28.99 6.34 -9.78
C THR A 911 -27.76 6.34 -10.69
N VAL A 912 -26.80 7.23 -10.42
CA VAL A 912 -25.49 7.27 -11.09
C VAL A 912 -24.77 5.91 -11.10
N PHE A 913 -25.01 5.05 -10.10
CA PHE A 913 -24.43 3.71 -10.04
C PHE A 913 -24.98 2.77 -11.11
N ALA A 914 -26.24 2.94 -11.55
CA ALA A 914 -26.82 2.18 -12.66
C ALA A 914 -26.18 2.56 -14.02
N ALA A 915 -25.77 3.82 -14.20
CA ALA A 915 -25.04 4.27 -15.40
C ALA A 915 -23.65 3.63 -15.53
N GLY A 916 -23.10 3.06 -14.47
CA GLY A 916 -21.82 2.33 -14.49
C GLY A 916 -20.59 3.20 -14.77
N PHE A 917 -19.44 2.56 -14.93
CA PHE A 917 -18.15 3.24 -15.08
C PHE A 917 -17.83 3.51 -16.56
N PRO A 918 -17.39 4.73 -16.94
CA PRO A 918 -17.13 5.06 -18.33
C PRO A 918 -15.95 4.27 -18.93
N LEU A 919 -16.01 4.08 -20.25
CA LEU A 919 -14.96 3.44 -21.04
C LEU A 919 -14.21 4.49 -21.86
N ALA A 920 -12.88 4.34 -21.96
CA ALA A 920 -12.05 5.24 -22.73
C ALA A 920 -11.95 4.78 -24.20
N ASP A 921 -12.25 5.69 -25.12
CA ASP A 921 -11.94 5.57 -26.54
C ASP A 921 -10.46 5.91 -26.76
N PHE A 922 -9.63 4.87 -26.87
CA PHE A 922 -8.19 5.03 -27.12
C PHE A 922 -7.86 5.33 -28.58
N ASP A 923 -8.68 4.85 -29.52
CA ASP A 923 -8.44 5.00 -30.97
C ASP A 923 -8.67 6.42 -31.46
N ILE A 924 -9.54 7.19 -30.78
CA ILE A 924 -9.81 8.58 -31.13
C ILE A 924 -8.67 9.52 -30.70
N ILE A 925 -7.94 9.23 -29.62
CA ILE A 925 -6.88 10.12 -29.10
C ILE A 925 -5.79 10.39 -30.17
N PRO A 926 -5.20 9.39 -30.85
CA PRO A 926 -4.28 9.63 -31.97
C PRO A 926 -4.92 10.42 -33.12
N ARG A 927 -6.19 10.13 -33.47
CA ARG A 927 -6.90 10.71 -34.62
C ARG A 927 -7.25 12.20 -34.42
N LEU A 928 -7.51 12.62 -33.19
CA LEU A 928 -7.79 14.02 -32.85
C LEU A 928 -6.51 14.85 -32.66
N THR A 929 -5.41 14.22 -32.27
CA THR A 929 -4.18 14.92 -31.92
C THR A 929 -3.42 15.35 -33.19
N ARG A 930 -3.79 16.50 -33.76
CA ARG A 930 -3.17 17.07 -34.98
C ARG A 930 -1.76 17.63 -34.80
N THR A 931 -1.29 17.82 -33.57
CA THR A 931 0.04 18.38 -33.26
C THR A 931 0.86 17.49 -32.33
N THR A 932 2.18 17.53 -32.49
CA THR A 932 3.19 16.95 -31.60
C THR A 932 3.95 18.12 -30.96
N LYS A 933 4.16 18.04 -29.64
CA LYS A 933 5.06 18.95 -28.95
C LYS A 933 6.52 18.60 -29.24
N CYS A 934 7.21 19.46 -29.96
CA CYS A 934 8.65 19.41 -30.20
C CYS A 934 9.38 20.17 -29.09
N VAL A 935 10.29 19.51 -28.38
CA VAL A 935 11.24 20.18 -27.48
C VAL A 935 12.45 20.62 -28.29
N VAL A 936 12.80 21.91 -28.24
CA VAL A 936 13.97 22.44 -28.95
C VAL A 936 15.14 22.63 -27.97
N GLN A 937 16.28 22.04 -28.31
CA GLN A 937 17.52 22.05 -27.52
C GLN A 937 18.69 22.63 -28.32
N ILE A 938 19.65 23.20 -27.61
CA ILE A 938 20.99 23.49 -28.14
C ILE A 938 22.01 22.85 -27.20
N ASP A 939 22.90 22.03 -27.75
CA ASP A 939 23.90 21.25 -27.00
C ASP A 939 23.28 20.46 -25.83
N GLY A 940 22.13 19.84 -26.06
CA GLY A 940 21.38 19.08 -25.06
C GLY A 940 20.61 19.93 -24.03
N LYS A 941 20.71 21.27 -24.09
CA LYS A 941 20.01 22.19 -23.18
C LYS A 941 18.75 22.74 -23.84
N ARG A 942 17.59 22.37 -23.28
CA ARG A 942 16.26 22.89 -23.65
C ARG A 942 16.24 24.42 -23.67
N LYS A 943 15.66 24.98 -24.72
CA LYS A 943 15.49 26.43 -24.95
C LYS A 943 14.02 26.82 -24.90
N PHE A 944 13.20 26.12 -25.68
CA PHE A 944 11.76 26.30 -25.76
C PHE A 944 11.10 25.00 -26.23
N ASP A 945 9.77 24.99 -26.26
CA ASP A 945 8.99 23.93 -26.89
C ASP A 945 8.04 24.57 -27.91
N VAL A 946 7.77 23.90 -29.02
CA VAL A 946 6.83 24.35 -30.06
C VAL A 946 5.92 23.20 -30.47
N GLU A 947 4.66 23.48 -30.80
CA GLU A 947 3.78 22.50 -31.42
C GLU A 947 4.01 22.48 -32.94
N ILE A 948 4.37 21.31 -33.47
CA ILE A 948 4.49 21.02 -34.90
C ILE A 948 3.38 20.05 -35.30
N GLU A 949 3.03 19.95 -36.58
CA GLU A 949 1.94 19.08 -37.02
C GLU A 949 2.27 17.57 -36.85
N LYS A 950 1.25 16.71 -36.77
CA LYS A 950 1.38 15.25 -36.87
C LYS A 950 1.00 14.79 -38.26
N GLY A 951 2.00 14.63 -39.11
CA GLY A 951 1.83 14.07 -40.44
C GLY A 951 3.00 14.45 -41.33
N PHE A 952 3.96 13.54 -41.47
CA PHE A 952 4.79 13.52 -42.65
C PHE A 952 4.00 12.72 -43.70
N ASP A 953 3.03 13.38 -44.34
CA ASP A 953 2.18 12.74 -45.34
C ASP A 953 3.05 12.19 -46.48
N GLY A 954 2.68 11.01 -46.99
CA GLY A 954 3.55 10.13 -47.79
C GLY A 954 3.92 10.60 -49.20
N GLN A 955 3.92 11.91 -49.45
CA GLN A 955 4.30 12.54 -50.73
C GLN A 955 5.75 13.06 -50.75
N VAL A 956 6.50 12.95 -49.65
CA VAL A 956 7.92 13.30 -49.57
C VAL A 956 8.76 12.05 -49.26
N SER A 957 9.98 12.01 -49.80
CA SER A 957 10.90 10.87 -49.71
C SER A 957 11.11 10.34 -48.28
N LYS A 958 11.37 9.03 -48.14
CA LYS A 958 11.76 8.35 -46.89
C LYS A 958 13.12 8.81 -46.30
N ASP A 959 13.81 9.71 -46.99
CA ASP A 959 15.10 10.27 -46.57
C ASP A 959 15.03 11.00 -45.21
N CYS A 960 16.10 10.81 -44.41
CA CYS A 960 16.26 11.38 -43.07
C CYS A 960 16.42 12.90 -43.08
N ASP A 961 17.10 13.46 -44.10
CA ASP A 961 17.31 14.90 -44.21
C ASP A 961 16.02 15.63 -44.61
N SER A 962 15.21 15.03 -45.48
CA SER A 962 13.89 15.53 -45.88
C SER A 962 12.94 15.65 -44.68
N LYS A 963 12.92 14.64 -43.81
CA LYS A 963 12.17 14.67 -42.54
C LYS A 963 12.72 15.72 -41.57
N SER A 964 14.04 15.84 -41.47
CA SER A 964 14.69 16.82 -40.58
C SER A 964 14.46 18.26 -41.01
N ARG A 965 14.45 18.52 -42.33
CA ARG A 965 14.12 19.81 -42.94
C ARG A 965 12.68 20.23 -42.64
N TRP A 966 11.71 19.34 -42.84
CA TRP A 966 10.30 19.61 -42.53
C TRP A 966 10.08 19.96 -41.05
N VAL A 967 10.75 19.27 -40.12
CA VAL A 967 10.65 19.63 -38.68
C VAL A 967 11.22 21.03 -38.41
N LEU A 968 12.34 21.40 -39.03
CA LEU A 968 12.89 22.77 -38.91
C LEU A 968 11.97 23.83 -39.53
N GLU A 969 11.35 23.55 -40.67
CA GLU A 969 10.36 24.42 -41.33
C GLU A 969 9.12 24.65 -40.45
N GLN A 970 8.68 23.64 -39.70
CA GLN A 970 7.59 23.80 -38.73
C GLN A 970 8.04 24.57 -37.48
N ILE A 971 9.26 24.32 -36.97
CA ILE A 971 9.81 25.08 -35.85
C ILE A 971 9.90 26.57 -36.19
N ILE A 972 10.49 26.95 -37.33
CA ILE A 972 10.71 28.35 -37.71
C ILE A 972 9.41 29.13 -38.01
N ARG A 973 8.27 28.47 -38.21
CA ARG A 973 6.96 29.14 -38.31
C ARG A 973 6.47 29.74 -36.99
N SER A 974 7.05 29.34 -35.85
CA SER A 974 6.74 29.93 -34.54
C SER A 974 7.62 31.14 -34.21
N ASP A 975 7.11 32.07 -33.39
CA ASP A 975 7.86 33.27 -32.95
C ASP A 975 9.19 32.92 -32.27
N GLN A 976 9.19 31.86 -31.43
CA GLN A 976 10.40 31.36 -30.78
C GLN A 976 11.33 30.66 -31.78
N GLY A 977 10.79 29.99 -32.81
CA GLY A 977 11.56 29.49 -33.94
C GLY A 977 12.26 30.61 -34.71
N GLN A 978 11.57 31.72 -35.01
CA GLN A 978 12.18 32.90 -35.63
C GLN A 978 13.27 33.51 -34.72
N GLU A 979 12.98 33.67 -33.42
CA GLU A 979 13.92 34.22 -32.43
C GLU A 979 15.26 33.45 -32.37
N TRP A 980 15.24 32.13 -32.60
CA TRP A 980 16.43 31.29 -32.56
C TRP A 980 17.04 31.00 -33.94
N LEU A 981 16.23 30.73 -34.98
CA LEU A 981 16.67 30.20 -36.27
C LEU A 981 16.73 31.23 -37.42
N HIS A 982 16.06 32.38 -37.32
CA HIS A 982 15.93 33.29 -38.47
C HIS A 982 17.29 33.75 -39.03
N LYS A 983 17.51 33.58 -40.34
CA LYS A 983 18.81 33.73 -41.01
C LYS A 983 19.55 35.05 -40.76
N LYS A 984 18.83 36.14 -40.44
CA LYS A 984 19.42 37.48 -40.17
C LYS A 984 19.46 37.90 -38.71
N THR A 985 18.63 37.32 -37.83
CA THR A 985 18.43 37.80 -36.44
C THR A 985 18.38 36.68 -35.39
N GLY A 986 18.37 35.42 -35.81
CA GLY A 986 18.21 34.26 -34.96
C GLY A 986 19.43 34.03 -34.07
N LYS A 987 19.19 33.77 -32.78
CA LYS A 987 20.23 33.64 -31.76
C LYS A 987 21.33 32.61 -32.09
N ILE A 988 21.05 31.53 -32.84
CA ILE A 988 22.11 30.55 -33.19
C ILE A 988 23.17 31.13 -34.13
N TRP A 989 22.77 32.03 -35.03
CA TRP A 989 23.70 32.72 -35.95
C TRP A 989 24.62 33.70 -35.19
N GLY A 990 24.24 34.15 -33.99
CA GLY A 990 25.11 34.89 -33.08
C GLY A 990 26.07 34.03 -32.26
N LEU A 991 25.88 32.70 -32.25
CA LEU A 991 26.68 31.73 -31.47
C LEU A 991 27.59 30.85 -32.34
N SER A 992 27.31 30.76 -33.64
CA SER A 992 28.11 30.08 -34.66
C SER A 992 29.39 30.85 -35.02
N ALA A 993 30.39 30.13 -35.54
CA ALA A 993 31.62 30.70 -36.09
C ALA A 993 31.47 31.21 -37.54
N THR A 994 30.36 30.93 -38.22
CA THR A 994 30.09 31.31 -39.61
C THR A 994 28.74 32.04 -39.77
N LYS A 995 28.53 32.64 -40.95
CA LYS A 995 27.25 33.19 -41.41
C LYS A 995 26.70 32.44 -42.62
N GLU A 996 27.40 31.41 -43.08
CA GLU A 996 26.98 30.57 -44.20
C GLU A 996 25.92 29.56 -43.75
N PRO A 997 24.90 29.28 -44.56
CA PRO A 997 23.89 28.27 -44.25
C PRO A 997 24.42 26.84 -44.41
N HIS A 998 23.98 25.94 -43.54
CA HIS A 998 24.26 24.52 -43.63
C HIS A 998 23.68 23.95 -44.94
N ALA A 999 24.53 23.23 -45.69
CA ALA A 999 24.25 22.80 -47.06
C ALA A 999 22.95 21.98 -47.24
N ARG A 1000 22.37 21.44 -46.16
CA ARG A 1000 21.10 20.70 -46.17
C ARG A 1000 19.94 21.44 -45.48
N PHE A 1001 20.22 22.45 -44.65
CA PHE A 1001 19.27 23.11 -43.74
C PHE A 1001 19.52 24.62 -43.69
N GLU A 1002 18.88 25.42 -44.53
CA GLU A 1002 19.22 26.83 -44.73
C GLU A 1002 19.08 27.71 -43.46
N PHE A 1003 18.23 27.28 -42.52
CA PHE A 1003 17.95 27.97 -41.26
C PHE A 1003 18.94 27.65 -40.12
N VAL A 1004 20.02 26.91 -40.42
CA VAL A 1004 21.05 26.50 -39.47
C VAL A 1004 22.44 26.89 -40.03
N PRO A 1005 23.38 27.39 -39.20
CA PRO A 1005 24.74 27.70 -39.65
C PRO A 1005 25.54 26.46 -40.12
N SER A 1006 26.45 26.62 -41.09
CA SER A 1006 27.15 25.50 -41.73
C SER A 1006 28.11 24.71 -40.83
N ASP A 1007 28.50 25.26 -39.67
CA ASP A 1007 29.30 24.60 -38.64
C ASP A 1007 28.48 23.80 -37.61
N TRP A 1008 27.14 23.82 -37.68
CA TRP A 1008 26.23 23.19 -36.70
C TRP A 1008 25.50 21.97 -37.27
N ASN A 1009 25.26 20.98 -36.39
CA ASN A 1009 24.55 19.74 -36.73
C ASN A 1009 23.11 19.73 -36.18
N VAL A 1010 22.21 19.02 -36.84
CA VAL A 1010 20.80 18.90 -36.46
C VAL A 1010 20.49 17.43 -36.12
N ILE A 1011 19.87 17.19 -34.97
CA ILE A 1011 19.45 15.85 -34.53
C ILE A 1011 17.95 15.90 -34.21
N ILE A 1012 17.14 15.17 -34.98
CA ILE A 1012 15.71 14.98 -34.74
C ILE A 1012 15.48 13.59 -34.14
N VAL A 1013 14.64 13.49 -33.10
CA VAL A 1013 14.33 12.21 -32.43
C VAL A 1013 12.82 12.03 -32.26
N ASN A 1014 12.36 10.79 -32.36
CA ASN A 1014 10.97 10.35 -32.16
C ASN A 1014 9.95 11.21 -32.93
N ASP A 1015 10.06 11.23 -34.25
CA ASP A 1015 9.12 11.88 -35.17
C ASP A 1015 8.89 13.38 -34.88
N GLY A 1016 9.96 14.08 -34.53
CA GLY A 1016 9.92 15.52 -34.26
C GLY A 1016 9.56 15.89 -32.83
N LYS A 1017 9.39 14.95 -31.89
CA LYS A 1017 9.22 15.25 -30.45
C LYS A 1017 10.44 15.97 -29.83
N LEU A 1018 11.61 15.83 -30.44
CA LEU A 1018 12.84 16.50 -30.03
C LEU A 1018 13.61 17.00 -31.27
N CYS A 1019 14.07 18.25 -31.22
CA CYS A 1019 15.05 18.83 -32.13
C CYS A 1019 16.23 19.36 -31.30
N ASN A 1020 17.43 18.81 -31.50
CA ASN A 1020 18.64 19.28 -30.84
C ASN A 1020 19.65 19.79 -31.87
N LEU A 1021 20.03 21.05 -31.71
CA LEU A 1021 21.04 21.72 -32.54
C LEU A 1021 22.39 21.63 -31.81
N VAL A 1022 23.40 21.09 -32.46
CA VAL A 1022 24.70 20.80 -31.84
C VAL A 1022 25.78 21.72 -32.44
N SER A 1023 26.40 22.51 -31.57
CA SER A 1023 27.48 23.43 -31.94
C SER A 1023 28.82 22.68 -32.08
N PRO A 1024 29.79 23.20 -32.86
CA PRO A 1024 31.09 22.57 -33.01
C PRO A 1024 31.88 22.65 -31.70
N LYS A 1025 32.29 21.50 -31.17
CA LYS A 1025 33.04 21.40 -29.91
C LYS A 1025 34.37 22.17 -30.00
N LYS A 1026 34.46 23.33 -29.35
CA LYS A 1026 35.73 24.04 -29.17
C LYS A 1026 36.74 23.13 -28.45
N LYS A 1027 37.84 22.78 -29.13
CA LYS A 1027 39.02 22.19 -28.48
C LYS A 1027 39.52 23.18 -27.42
N LYS A 1028 39.63 22.74 -26.16
CA LYS A 1028 40.26 23.55 -25.11
C LYS A 1028 41.77 23.58 -25.36
N THR A 1029 42.33 24.76 -25.58
CA THR A 1029 43.77 24.99 -25.45
C THR A 1029 44.12 25.02 -23.97
N HIS A 1030 45.00 24.12 -23.52
CA HIS A 1030 45.60 24.21 -22.19
C HIS A 1030 46.67 25.30 -22.21
N LYS A 1031 46.58 26.26 -21.29
CA LYS A 1031 47.76 27.03 -20.87
C LYS A 1031 48.55 26.17 -19.89
N CYS A 1032 49.80 25.87 -20.22
CA CYS A 1032 50.81 25.56 -19.21
C CYS A 1032 51.65 26.81 -19.03
N GLU A 1033 51.80 27.26 -17.79
CA GLU A 1033 52.78 28.28 -17.41
C GLU A 1033 54.01 27.56 -16.86
N HIS A 1034 55.16 27.69 -17.51
CA HIS A 1034 56.47 27.59 -16.84
C HIS A 1034 57.52 28.43 -17.56
N VAL A 1035 58.57 28.74 -16.82
CA VAL A 1035 59.45 29.90 -17.00
C VAL A 1035 60.72 29.53 -17.78
N HIS A 1036 61.16 30.44 -18.67
CA HIS A 1036 62.48 30.58 -19.33
C HIS A 1036 63.29 29.33 -19.79
N GLY A 1037 63.67 29.27 -21.07
CA GLY A 1037 64.54 28.18 -21.57
C GLY A 1037 65.09 28.27 -23.01
N VAL A 1038 65.70 29.40 -23.40
CA VAL A 1038 66.81 29.52 -24.39
C VAL A 1038 66.86 28.61 -25.65
N ARG A 1039 66.61 29.24 -26.82
CA ARG A 1039 67.25 29.07 -28.17
C ARG A 1039 66.99 27.87 -29.14
N ASP A 1040 66.70 28.29 -30.39
CA ASP A 1040 67.24 27.86 -31.70
C ASP A 1040 66.84 26.52 -32.41
N ARG A 1041 66.11 26.72 -33.53
CA ARG A 1041 66.33 26.19 -34.91
C ARG A 1041 65.67 24.89 -35.44
N ASN A 1042 64.98 25.11 -36.58
CA ASN A 1042 64.94 24.36 -37.87
C ASN A 1042 64.51 22.87 -37.88
N GLU A 1043 63.39 22.52 -38.53
CA GLU A 1043 63.26 22.02 -39.94
C GLU A 1043 63.51 20.50 -40.09
N SER A 1044 62.84 19.73 -40.96
CA SER A 1044 61.67 19.96 -41.86
C SER A 1044 61.02 18.60 -42.26
N ALA A 1045 59.99 18.62 -43.14
CA ALA A 1045 59.41 17.55 -44.01
C ALA A 1045 59.51 16.04 -43.61
N ALA A 1046 58.43 15.24 -43.55
CA ALA A 1046 57.58 14.73 -44.67
C ALA A 1046 58.38 13.89 -45.72
N VAL A 1047 57.94 12.70 -46.18
CA VAL A 1047 56.84 12.46 -47.15
C VAL A 1047 56.51 10.93 -47.27
N SER A 1048 55.29 10.56 -47.73
CA SER A 1048 54.81 9.18 -48.00
C SER A 1048 55.18 8.64 -49.42
N PRO A 1049 55.05 7.32 -49.73
CA PRO A 1049 53.80 6.72 -50.27
C PRO A 1049 53.56 5.26 -49.75
N GLY A 1050 52.59 4.42 -50.17
CA GLY A 1050 51.46 4.51 -51.14
C GLY A 1050 51.31 3.21 -52.00
N VAL A 1051 50.11 2.98 -52.63
CA VAL A 1051 49.71 1.86 -53.55
C VAL A 1051 49.21 0.57 -52.82
N HIS A 1052 47.90 0.22 -52.81
CA HIS A 1052 47.00 -0.45 -53.81
C HIS A 1052 47.36 -1.95 -54.04
N GLU A 1053 46.45 -2.94 -54.19
CA GLU A 1053 44.97 -3.06 -54.39
C GLU A 1053 44.51 -4.51 -53.96
N LEU A 1054 43.30 -5.12 -54.09
CA LEU A 1054 41.94 -4.86 -54.63
C LEU A 1054 40.94 -5.88 -53.96
N GLY A 1055 39.61 -5.80 -54.20
CA GLY A 1055 38.69 -6.97 -54.20
C GLY A 1055 37.42 -6.92 -53.31
N GLU A 1056 36.24 -7.20 -53.87
CA GLU A 1056 34.92 -7.27 -53.20
C GLU A 1056 34.27 -8.68 -53.36
N THR A 1057 33.13 -9.09 -52.75
CA THR A 1057 32.09 -8.41 -51.92
C THR A 1057 31.80 -9.27 -50.65
N ALA A 1058 30.62 -9.53 -50.03
CA ALA A 1058 29.18 -9.28 -50.26
C ALA A 1058 28.33 -9.38 -48.95
N LEU A 1059 27.07 -8.90 -49.02
CA LEU A 1059 25.84 -9.37 -48.35
C LEU A 1059 25.80 -9.74 -46.83
N ASN A 1060 25.01 -8.92 -46.08
CA ASN A 1060 23.80 -9.25 -45.30
C ASN A 1060 23.84 -10.28 -44.12
N GLN A 1061 23.05 -10.14 -43.04
CA GLN A 1061 21.97 -9.18 -42.71
C GLN A 1061 21.74 -9.05 -41.19
N ASP A 1062 21.03 -7.98 -40.78
CA ASP A 1062 20.21 -7.75 -39.57
C ASP A 1062 20.62 -8.32 -38.17
N SER A 1063 20.68 -7.56 -37.07
CA SER A 1063 19.71 -6.61 -36.46
C SER A 1063 18.47 -7.30 -35.83
N ASP A 1064 17.81 -6.79 -34.78
CA ASP A 1064 18.00 -5.58 -33.94
C ASP A 1064 17.38 -5.86 -32.55
N GLU A 1065 17.95 -5.38 -31.44
CA GLU A 1065 17.15 -5.18 -30.22
C GLU A 1065 17.68 -4.04 -29.31
N ARG A 1066 16.77 -3.42 -28.56
CA ARG A 1066 16.85 -1.99 -28.26
C ARG A 1066 17.25 -1.65 -26.83
N LYS A 1067 18.15 -0.67 -26.74
CA LYS A 1067 18.40 0.12 -25.53
C LYS A 1067 17.15 0.90 -25.11
N THR A 1068 16.94 1.05 -23.81
CA THR A 1068 16.37 2.29 -23.26
C THR A 1068 17.28 2.80 -22.14
N VAL A 1069 17.40 4.13 -22.04
CA VAL A 1069 18.32 4.83 -21.14
C VAL A 1069 17.51 5.78 -20.28
N ALA A 1070 17.74 5.77 -18.97
CA ALA A 1070 17.20 6.77 -18.05
C ALA A 1070 18.14 8.00 -17.97
N SER A 1071 17.57 9.20 -17.93
CA SER A 1071 18.33 10.41 -17.59
C SER A 1071 17.47 11.48 -16.91
N ASN A 1072 17.80 11.80 -15.66
CA ASN A 1072 18.53 13.04 -15.37
C ASN A 1072 18.96 13.13 -13.90
N LYS A 1073 20.09 13.80 -13.65
CA LYS A 1073 20.60 14.18 -12.33
C LYS A 1073 21.00 15.66 -12.37
N ASN A 1074 21.07 16.26 -11.17
CA ASN A 1074 21.68 17.53 -10.74
C ASN A 1074 20.66 18.43 -10.02
N MET A 1075 21.01 19.14 -8.94
CA MET A 1075 22.36 19.53 -8.47
C MET A 1075 22.54 19.27 -6.95
N ALA A 1076 23.75 19.37 -6.41
CA ALA A 1076 24.13 18.76 -5.12
C ALA A 1076 24.81 19.70 -4.11
N ARG A 1077 24.77 19.33 -2.82
CA ARG A 1077 25.83 19.51 -1.81
C ARG A 1077 25.50 18.77 -0.49
N GLY A 1078 26.46 18.01 0.06
CA GLY A 1078 26.41 17.49 1.44
C GLY A 1078 26.72 16.00 1.62
N LEU A 1079 27.99 15.70 1.93
CA LEU A 1079 28.54 14.58 2.75
C LEU A 1079 28.29 13.08 2.41
N GLU A 1080 29.36 12.32 2.69
CA GLU A 1080 29.49 10.92 3.15
C GLU A 1080 28.93 9.68 2.37
N GLU A 1081 29.89 8.91 1.84
CA GLU A 1081 30.13 7.45 1.92
C GLU A 1081 29.26 6.35 1.22
N ASP A 1082 29.98 5.24 0.98
CA ASP A 1082 29.70 3.86 0.52
C ASP A 1082 28.93 3.49 -0.79
N ASN A 1083 29.75 3.30 -1.83
CA ASN A 1083 29.96 2.06 -2.62
C ASN A 1083 28.88 0.97 -2.71
N ARG A 1084 28.69 0.49 -3.95
CA ARG A 1084 28.37 -0.93 -4.29
C ARG A 1084 29.36 -1.43 -5.36
N PRO A 1085 29.76 -2.70 -5.35
CA PRO A 1085 30.71 -3.24 -6.33
C PRO A 1085 30.11 -3.47 -7.73
N SER A 1086 30.98 -3.49 -8.73
CA SER A 1086 30.68 -3.75 -10.14
C SER A 1086 30.66 -5.24 -10.49
N LYS A 1087 29.99 -5.60 -11.59
CA LYS A 1087 30.13 -6.92 -12.25
C LYS A 1087 31.13 -6.84 -13.40
N GLU A 1088 32.05 -7.80 -13.48
CA GLU A 1088 32.84 -8.08 -14.68
C GLU A 1088 32.34 -9.35 -15.42
N LYS A 1089 32.88 -9.59 -16.63
CA LYS A 1089 32.50 -10.68 -17.53
C LYS A 1089 33.67 -11.03 -18.47
N ALA A 1090 34.33 -12.17 -18.27
CA ALA A 1090 35.16 -12.87 -19.25
C ALA A 1090 35.60 -14.26 -18.70
N ALA A 1091 36.19 -15.18 -19.47
CA ALA A 1091 35.64 -15.93 -20.62
C ALA A 1091 36.73 -16.83 -21.26
N SER A 1092 36.64 -18.16 -21.13
CA SER A 1092 37.19 -19.18 -22.05
C SER A 1092 36.70 -20.59 -21.63
N SER A 1093 36.44 -21.62 -22.44
CA SER A 1093 36.49 -21.92 -23.89
C SER A 1093 37.69 -22.72 -24.46
N GLN A 1094 37.54 -24.06 -24.54
CA GLN A 1094 38.08 -24.98 -25.57
C GLN A 1094 37.30 -26.32 -25.46
N LYS A 1095 36.76 -26.95 -26.53
CA LYS A 1095 37.37 -27.74 -27.64
C LYS A 1095 37.98 -29.08 -27.17
N LEU A 1096 37.85 -30.24 -27.84
CA LEU A 1096 37.19 -30.68 -29.10
C LEU A 1096 36.96 -32.22 -29.01
N LYS A 1097 35.79 -32.80 -29.36
CA LYS A 1097 35.45 -33.56 -30.61
C LYS A 1097 35.57 -35.10 -30.59
N ASP A 1098 34.88 -35.69 -31.59
CA ASP A 1098 34.93 -37.05 -32.18
C ASP A 1098 34.51 -38.24 -31.27
N VAL A 1099 33.56 -39.16 -31.57
CA VAL A 1099 32.87 -39.72 -32.77
C VAL A 1099 33.44 -41.05 -33.30
N THR A 1100 32.80 -42.18 -32.96
CA THR A 1100 32.44 -43.37 -33.81
C THR A 1100 31.97 -44.55 -32.94
N GLY A 1101 31.14 -45.47 -33.47
CA GLY A 1101 30.86 -46.77 -32.81
C GLY A 1101 29.47 -47.41 -33.06
N ALA A 1102 29.43 -48.50 -33.84
CA ALA A 1102 28.35 -49.48 -34.08
C ALA A 1102 27.56 -49.92 -32.81
N GLU A 1103 26.21 -50.04 -32.78
CA GLU A 1103 25.22 -50.92 -33.47
C GLU A 1103 24.80 -52.19 -32.65
N GLN A 1104 23.59 -52.71 -32.99
CA GLN A 1104 22.88 -53.93 -32.50
C GLN A 1104 21.89 -53.69 -31.32
N SER A 1105 20.57 -53.57 -31.55
CA SER A 1105 19.54 -54.59 -31.88
C SER A 1105 19.08 -55.40 -30.65
N GLU A 1106 17.80 -55.65 -30.38
CA GLU A 1106 16.75 -56.07 -31.34
C GLU A 1106 15.32 -55.48 -31.15
N ARG A 1107 14.60 -55.39 -32.29
CA ARG A 1107 13.17 -55.74 -32.58
C ARG A 1107 12.01 -55.12 -31.76
N PHE A 1108 11.12 -54.29 -32.34
CA PHE A 1108 10.04 -54.54 -33.35
C PHE A 1108 8.74 -55.12 -32.71
N THR A 1109 7.47 -54.77 -33.03
CA THR A 1109 6.74 -53.94 -34.05
C THR A 1109 5.53 -53.23 -33.35
N ALA A 1110 4.97 -52.06 -33.68
CA ALA A 1110 4.36 -51.50 -34.93
C ALA A 1110 3.08 -52.24 -35.41
N PRO A 1111 2.10 -51.66 -36.18
CA PRO A 1111 1.87 -50.27 -36.70
C PRO A 1111 0.58 -49.60 -36.09
N GLU A 1112 0.16 -48.32 -36.26
CA GLU A 1112 -0.04 -47.36 -37.40
C GLU A 1112 -1.21 -47.62 -38.38
N THR A 1113 -2.14 -46.65 -38.56
CA THR A 1113 -2.48 -45.97 -39.86
C THR A 1113 -3.66 -44.93 -39.83
N THR A 1114 -3.31 -43.67 -39.55
CA THR A 1114 -3.50 -42.42 -40.36
C THR A 1114 -4.68 -42.20 -41.37
N ILE A 1115 -5.18 -40.93 -41.46
CA ILE A 1115 -5.64 -40.12 -42.65
C ILE A 1115 -7.09 -39.53 -42.72
N LYS A 1116 -7.15 -38.17 -42.68
CA LYS A 1116 -8.04 -37.13 -43.32
C LYS A 1116 -9.50 -36.77 -42.89
N ASN A 1117 -9.63 -35.45 -42.67
CA ASN A 1117 -10.65 -34.49 -43.17
C ASN A 1117 -12.02 -34.24 -42.47
N ASN A 1118 -12.00 -33.20 -41.63
CA ASN A 1118 -12.84 -31.98 -41.70
C ASN A 1118 -14.39 -32.02 -41.76
N ALA A 1119 -14.96 -31.51 -40.66
CA ALA A 1119 -15.99 -30.46 -40.59
C ALA A 1119 -17.49 -30.81 -40.75
N LEU A 1120 -18.28 -30.14 -39.89
CA LEU A 1120 -19.74 -29.94 -39.93
C LEU A 1120 -20.64 -31.19 -39.87
N LEU A 1121 -21.04 -31.56 -38.65
CA LEU A 1121 -22.47 -31.63 -38.31
C LEU A 1121 -22.69 -31.51 -36.78
N LEU A 1122 -23.62 -30.64 -36.38
CA LEU A 1122 -24.09 -30.46 -35.01
C LEU A 1122 -25.47 -31.13 -34.85
N SER A 1123 -25.54 -32.29 -34.17
CA SER A 1123 -26.76 -32.72 -33.45
C SER A 1123 -26.53 -34.02 -32.65
N SER A 1124 -27.40 -34.25 -31.66
CA SER A 1124 -27.65 -35.53 -30.97
C SER A 1124 -26.46 -36.26 -30.34
N MET A 1125 -26.19 -35.94 -29.07
CA MET A 1125 -25.90 -36.97 -28.06
C MET A 1125 -26.87 -36.78 -26.88
N ALA A 1126 -27.84 -37.69 -26.77
CA ALA A 1126 -28.69 -37.80 -25.59
C ALA A 1126 -28.03 -38.77 -24.61
N ALA A 1127 -27.77 -38.33 -23.38
CA ALA A 1127 -27.24 -39.21 -22.34
C ALA A 1127 -28.37 -40.10 -21.78
N SER A 1128 -28.13 -41.41 -21.71
CA SER A 1128 -29.05 -42.35 -21.09
C SER A 1128 -29.04 -42.21 -19.57
N VAL A 1129 -30.16 -41.74 -19.01
CA VAL A 1129 -30.37 -41.66 -17.56
C VAL A 1129 -30.81 -43.04 -17.06
N LEU A 1130 -30.06 -43.60 -16.09
CA LEU A 1130 -30.48 -44.83 -15.41
C LEU A 1130 -31.70 -44.56 -14.51
N PRO A 1131 -32.68 -45.48 -14.41
CA PRO A 1131 -33.84 -45.29 -13.54
C PRO A 1131 -33.43 -45.09 -12.07
N VAL A 1132 -34.10 -44.16 -11.38
CA VAL A 1132 -33.85 -43.84 -9.97
C VAL A 1132 -33.91 -45.09 -9.08
N GLN A 1133 -34.79 -46.04 -9.40
CA GLN A 1133 -34.90 -47.31 -8.69
C GLN A 1133 -33.62 -48.14 -8.73
N GLU A 1134 -32.96 -48.27 -9.90
CA GLU A 1134 -31.72 -49.06 -10.01
C GLU A 1134 -30.57 -48.42 -9.22
N VAL A 1135 -30.52 -47.08 -9.17
CA VAL A 1135 -29.57 -46.36 -8.30
C VAL A 1135 -29.88 -46.63 -6.82
N HIS A 1136 -31.16 -46.62 -6.43
CA HIS A 1136 -31.60 -46.89 -5.06
C HIS A 1136 -31.28 -48.32 -4.62
N ASP A 1137 -31.54 -49.32 -5.47
CA ASP A 1137 -31.30 -50.73 -5.19
C ASP A 1137 -29.79 -51.03 -5.09
N ARG A 1138 -28.96 -50.42 -5.95
CA ARG A 1138 -27.48 -50.50 -5.85
C ARG A 1138 -26.95 -49.84 -4.57
N VAL A 1139 -27.50 -48.70 -4.15
CA VAL A 1139 -27.14 -48.06 -2.87
C VAL A 1139 -27.54 -48.94 -1.68
N ASN A 1140 -28.74 -49.54 -1.70
CA ASN A 1140 -29.19 -50.44 -0.64
C ASN A 1140 -28.33 -51.71 -0.54
N ALA A 1141 -27.94 -52.29 -1.68
CA ALA A 1141 -27.00 -53.41 -1.71
C ALA A 1141 -25.61 -53.05 -1.14
N LEU A 1142 -25.12 -51.84 -1.39
CA LEU A 1142 -23.86 -51.34 -0.82
C LEU A 1142 -23.96 -51.04 0.69
N MET A 1143 -25.10 -50.52 1.15
CA MET A 1143 -25.35 -50.27 2.57
C MET A 1143 -25.52 -51.57 3.37
N ALA A 1144 -25.96 -52.65 2.73
CA ALA A 1144 -26.13 -53.96 3.34
C ALA A 1144 -24.79 -54.64 3.72
N THR A 1145 -23.66 -54.27 3.10
CA THR A 1145 -22.33 -54.83 3.41
C THR A 1145 -21.58 -54.08 4.52
N LEU A 1146 -22.06 -52.90 4.94
CA LEU A 1146 -21.41 -52.11 6.00
C LEU A 1146 -21.70 -52.64 7.41
N PRO A 1147 -20.71 -52.67 8.32
CA PRO A 1147 -20.92 -52.97 9.74
C PRO A 1147 -21.96 -52.05 10.40
N ASN A 1148 -22.72 -52.57 11.37
CA ASN A 1148 -23.87 -51.86 11.96
C ASN A 1148 -23.52 -50.50 12.60
N TYR A 1149 -22.29 -50.31 13.10
CA TYR A 1149 -21.84 -49.03 13.68
C TYR A 1149 -21.44 -47.96 12.65
N LEU A 1150 -21.50 -48.27 11.34
CA LEU A 1150 -21.21 -47.34 10.23
C LEU A 1150 -22.45 -47.05 9.37
N ARG A 1151 -23.64 -47.52 9.74
CA ARG A 1151 -24.89 -47.25 9.01
C ARG A 1151 -25.57 -45.97 9.55
N PRO A 1152 -25.53 -44.83 8.83
CA PRO A 1152 -26.35 -43.67 9.20
C PRO A 1152 -27.84 -44.00 9.05
N HIS A 1153 -28.69 -43.36 9.85
CA HIS A 1153 -30.15 -43.47 9.73
C HIS A 1153 -30.65 -42.79 8.46
N TYR A 1154 -30.70 -43.56 7.36
CA TYR A 1154 -31.29 -43.12 6.10
C TYR A 1154 -32.82 -43.11 6.19
N VAL A 1155 -33.41 -41.92 6.25
CA VAL A 1155 -34.86 -41.72 6.11
C VAL A 1155 -35.17 -41.40 4.65
N PRO A 1156 -35.98 -42.19 3.93
CA PRO A 1156 -36.34 -41.90 2.55
C PRO A 1156 -37.11 -40.56 2.46
N PRO A 1157 -36.78 -39.68 1.50
CA PRO A 1157 -37.52 -38.44 1.31
C PRO A 1157 -38.93 -38.74 0.81
N GLN A 1158 -39.96 -38.21 1.49
CA GLN A 1158 -41.31 -38.21 0.95
C GLN A 1158 -41.36 -37.32 -0.30
N VAL A 1159 -42.02 -37.82 -1.35
CA VAL A 1159 -42.16 -37.10 -2.62
C VAL A 1159 -43.13 -35.94 -2.44
N LEU A 1160 -42.60 -34.72 -2.43
CA LEU A 1160 -43.35 -33.50 -2.73
C LEU A 1160 -42.82 -32.93 -4.03
N SER A 1161 -43.72 -32.78 -5.00
CA SER A 1161 -43.39 -32.42 -6.38
C SER A 1161 -43.54 -30.93 -6.67
N ASN A 1162 -42.82 -30.49 -7.71
CA ASN A 1162 -42.93 -29.26 -8.49
C ASN A 1162 -41.90 -28.15 -8.18
N ASN A 1163 -41.23 -27.75 -9.27
CA ASN A 1163 -40.25 -26.65 -9.45
C ASN A 1163 -38.91 -26.80 -8.73
#